data_AF-A0A1V9ZVK6-F1
#
_entry.id   AF-A0A1V9ZVK6-F1
#
_cell.length_a   1.000
_cell.length_b   1.000
_cell.length_c   1.000
_cell.angle_alpha   90.00
_cell.angle_beta   90.00
_cell.angle_gamma   90.00
#
_symmetry.space_group_name_H-M   'P 1'
#
loop_
_entity.id
_entity.type
_entity.pdbx_description
1 polymer ?
#
loop_
_entity_poly.entity_id
_entity_poly.type
_entity_poly.pdbx_seq_one_letter_code
_entity_poly.pdbx_strand_id
1 'polypeptide(L)'
;MNITTKNTSLTSLHCTSFNSEHGCEQSAWHDCGYAWLQLAPIYLFVVVWIGVGAIILWKEGSITNVFELDASKVHDRVVQGIAIALAQRKYDSEHQERFQRYVRLCAMCAEWPSFTLTPLAIAFKFTGTPWFVNVLAFYLNFVDEDWNVALTLISILVVIVLRQLRCRDEVVLERYVYPTVFDLFYIPIASTLLRMGTCPPDYQHTVLPGGITCDCVDHFGIFWAIGFIGFIALYWSALQYKMYIEPQGKTIDFHFQPSFQFVTVMARTLDPIAAILVDTMDSSRGGAMVIVFVLLIVSTLLLIYSYKSQPCIGSGRVPNNLRVVTFSSAIYTALIVLGVLMCQGSLTDLYYLIIPLPLIWIVSWHVNSKRADCYHIPGVAIHHLLEHSSEQAQTVGAIAALHMDPQNVHHRYYHRIIVQLEKLAMSSTPHCRLYAIRTLWFCHIESGVKIQEIVGKKNPINKSFWCKDSRNPSRLSFKSIVRRRSSLMDVVIAAKRRTEISSHPWDAFMNGNPDGSLSSSWLQRIVVHESRRLSNIDNKSKSQPQYHIMTIDGKNWLSQTQLPSEALGCLKRLFRNAMDVLLESSVLEDHILMEESSKFLLQWFRSGYLQLSPAQFLQLLTTICAGKWTKTMIDAAHSLFIATNNDALPVSLWLEHPFHFNLFTSTLAHKSSVTVMKCAQVIAKVLEEAEKVDSVNLFMLVTPPSTSRIHVAFHAWPNSYTVSEPLERVILSLQHLEIQQKPVDPKKLKLVETVARASAIFKSFRRENSKCLILPEPSKAILNSTEISQTITQSNRDSSFQTEPKKQLNAAVLKVMASTKKGSYRKASGVTPLRNKLTKINGGTPTHKLIFAPPVLIREVERRRNQRARLKECLERANEIKQRIKVHKYTDSYTISVEQHSRQAIIDQVRTTYAESDKAMVDDYLNTRLHII
;
A
#
# COMPACT_ATOMS: atom_id res chain seq x y z
N MET A 1 -9.54 89.50 14.29
CA MET A 1 -10.13 89.05 13.01
C MET A 1 -9.23 89.54 11.89
N ASN A 2 -8.39 88.66 11.34
CA ASN A 2 -7.70 88.84 10.08
C ASN A 2 -7.65 87.45 9.46
N ILE A 3 -8.63 87.15 8.61
CA ILE A 3 -8.68 85.93 7.81
C ILE A 3 -7.76 86.22 6.62
N THR A 4 -6.49 85.85 6.76
CA THR A 4 -5.57 85.72 5.63
C THR A 4 -6.01 84.49 4.84
N THR A 5 -6.81 84.71 3.80
CA THR A 5 -7.02 83.77 2.71
C THR A 5 -5.67 83.53 2.02
N LYS A 6 -4.95 82.51 2.48
CA LYS A 6 -3.93 81.86 1.67
C LYS A 6 -4.66 81.24 0.48
N ASN A 7 -4.67 81.96 -0.64
CA ASN A 7 -4.76 81.34 -1.95
C ASN A 7 -3.49 80.48 -2.11
N THR A 8 -3.52 79.26 -1.54
CA THR A 8 -2.76 78.17 -2.12
C THR A 8 -3.28 78.02 -3.53
N SER A 9 -2.54 78.56 -4.49
CA SER A 9 -2.57 78.07 -5.86
C SER A 9 -2.64 76.56 -5.79
N LEU A 10 -3.79 75.98 -6.16
CA LEU A 10 -3.87 74.59 -6.56
C LEU A 10 -2.85 74.46 -7.69
N THR A 11 -1.62 74.07 -7.35
CA THR A 11 -0.71 73.46 -8.31
C THR A 11 -1.53 72.37 -8.97
N SER A 12 -1.72 72.49 -10.29
CA SER A 12 -2.46 71.54 -11.11
C SER A 12 -1.88 70.15 -10.84
N LEU A 13 -2.53 69.40 -9.96
CA LEU A 13 -2.08 68.08 -9.57
C LEU A 13 -2.17 67.19 -10.82
N HIS A 14 -1.02 66.71 -11.30
CA HIS A 14 -0.85 65.97 -12.55
C HIS A 14 -1.31 64.50 -12.43
N CYS A 15 -2.55 64.29 -12.00
CA CYS A 15 -3.11 62.93 -11.80
C CYS A 15 -4.02 62.46 -12.94
N THR A 16 -4.46 63.38 -13.80
CA THR A 16 -5.36 63.07 -14.93
C THR A 16 -4.75 63.58 -16.23
N SER A 17 -4.91 62.82 -17.31
CA SER A 17 -4.31 63.13 -18.62
C SER A 17 -4.67 64.53 -19.16
N PHE A 18 -5.86 65.04 -18.83
CA PHE A 18 -6.35 66.35 -19.23
C PHE A 18 -5.60 67.55 -18.61
N ASN A 19 -4.87 67.36 -17.51
CA ASN A 19 -4.28 68.43 -16.70
C ASN A 19 -2.74 68.45 -16.73
N SER A 20 -2.09 67.62 -17.56
CA SER A 20 -0.63 67.50 -17.59
C SER A 20 -0.05 67.76 -18.98
N GLU A 21 0.60 68.91 -19.18
CA GLU A 21 1.51 69.12 -20.31
C GLU A 21 2.82 68.29 -20.19
N HIS A 22 3.07 67.69 -19.00
CA HIS A 22 4.30 66.96 -18.67
C HIS A 22 4.09 65.45 -18.35
N GLY A 23 2.94 64.87 -18.70
CA GLY A 23 2.60 63.48 -18.39
C GLY A 23 2.12 63.27 -16.93
N CYS A 24 1.37 62.20 -16.69
CA CYS A 24 0.95 61.83 -15.34
C CYS A 24 2.03 60.98 -14.67
N GLU A 25 2.20 61.13 -13.35
CA GLU A 25 3.04 60.23 -12.55
C GLU A 25 2.22 59.58 -11.44
N GLN A 26 2.41 58.27 -11.25
CA GLN A 26 1.76 57.54 -10.17
C GLN A 26 2.11 58.08 -8.77
N SER A 27 3.32 58.62 -8.61
CA SER A 27 3.81 59.23 -7.37
C SER A 27 2.86 60.32 -6.84
N ALA A 28 2.15 61.03 -7.73
CA ALA A 28 1.22 62.10 -7.40
C ALA A 28 -0.15 61.61 -6.88
N TRP A 29 -0.45 60.30 -6.98
CA TRP A 29 -1.76 59.77 -6.56
C TRP A 29 -2.07 60.00 -5.09
N HIS A 30 -1.04 59.98 -4.24
CA HIS A 30 -1.19 60.25 -2.82
C HIS A 30 -1.72 61.67 -2.58
N ASP A 31 -1.12 62.65 -3.26
CA ASP A 31 -1.48 64.06 -3.13
C ASP A 31 -2.87 64.36 -3.73
N CYS A 32 -3.31 63.55 -4.68
CA CYS A 32 -4.65 63.63 -5.29
C CYS A 32 -5.75 62.89 -4.52
N GLY A 33 -5.44 62.25 -3.38
CA GLY A 33 -6.42 61.48 -2.61
C GLY A 33 -6.75 60.09 -3.20
N TYR A 34 -5.96 59.61 -4.15
CA TYR A 34 -6.12 58.30 -4.81
C TYR A 34 -5.14 57.24 -4.30
N ALA A 35 -4.49 57.46 -3.14
CA ALA A 35 -3.54 56.50 -2.54
C ALA A 35 -4.09 55.07 -2.40
N TRP A 36 -5.40 54.93 -2.16
CA TRP A 36 -6.05 53.63 -2.03
C TRP A 36 -5.99 52.78 -3.31
N LEU A 37 -5.82 53.40 -4.49
CA LEU A 37 -5.66 52.71 -5.78
C LEU A 37 -4.35 51.91 -5.87
N GLN A 38 -3.35 52.20 -5.03
CA GLN A 38 -2.10 51.43 -5.03
C GLN A 38 -2.28 50.04 -4.39
N LEU A 39 -3.06 49.94 -3.30
CA LEU A 39 -3.21 48.70 -2.52
C LEU A 39 -4.50 47.94 -2.83
N ALA A 40 -5.61 48.62 -3.14
CA ALA A 40 -6.90 47.97 -3.35
C ALA A 40 -6.89 46.91 -4.49
N PRO A 41 -6.25 47.15 -5.66
CA PRO A 41 -6.11 46.15 -6.70
C PRO A 41 -5.37 44.91 -6.21
N ILE A 42 -4.26 45.07 -5.49
CA ILE A 42 -3.44 43.97 -4.97
C ILE A 42 -4.26 43.10 -4.03
N TYR A 43 -5.01 43.71 -3.11
CA TYR A 43 -5.89 42.96 -2.22
C TYR A 43 -6.98 42.19 -2.97
N LEU A 44 -7.51 42.74 -4.06
CA LEU A 44 -8.48 42.04 -4.88
C LEU A 44 -7.87 40.81 -5.57
N PHE A 45 -6.65 40.92 -6.11
CA PHE A 45 -5.91 39.78 -6.65
C PHE A 45 -5.69 38.70 -5.58
N VAL A 46 -5.31 39.09 -4.36
CA VAL A 46 -5.12 38.18 -3.23
C VAL A 46 -6.44 37.48 -2.85
N VAL A 47 -7.55 38.22 -2.77
CA VAL A 47 -8.87 37.65 -2.47
C VAL A 47 -9.30 36.64 -3.51
N VAL A 48 -9.08 36.93 -4.80
CA VAL A 48 -9.37 35.99 -5.89
C VAL A 48 -8.47 34.76 -5.81
N TRP A 49 -7.17 34.94 -5.60
CA TRP A 49 -6.21 33.85 -5.46
C TRP A 49 -6.59 32.90 -4.32
N ILE A 50 -6.89 33.44 -3.13
CA ILE A 50 -7.33 32.64 -1.97
C ILE A 50 -8.71 32.02 -2.24
N GLY A 51 -9.67 32.81 -2.74
CA GLY A 51 -11.06 32.39 -2.92
C GLY A 51 -11.20 31.26 -3.93
N VAL A 52 -10.65 31.44 -5.14
CA VAL A 52 -10.63 30.41 -6.18
C VAL A 52 -9.85 29.18 -5.71
N GLY A 53 -8.70 29.39 -5.07
CA GLY A 53 -7.92 28.29 -4.51
C GLY A 53 -8.68 27.48 -3.47
N ALA A 54 -9.36 28.14 -2.53
CA ALA A 54 -10.16 27.51 -1.49
C ALA A 54 -11.38 26.76 -2.06
N ILE A 55 -12.10 27.33 -3.03
CA ILE A 55 -13.24 26.69 -3.69
C ILE A 55 -12.81 25.37 -4.35
N ILE A 56 -11.67 25.39 -5.03
CA ILE A 56 -11.13 24.22 -5.72
C ILE A 56 -10.65 23.15 -4.73
N LEU A 57 -9.92 23.55 -3.67
CA LEU A 57 -9.52 22.63 -2.60
C LEU A 57 -10.71 21.97 -1.90
N TRP A 58 -11.78 22.73 -1.69
CA TRP A 58 -13.00 22.25 -1.05
C TRP A 58 -13.76 21.27 -1.95
N LYS A 59 -13.90 21.59 -3.24
CA LYS A 59 -14.60 20.74 -4.23
C LYS A 59 -13.98 19.34 -4.34
N GLU A 60 -12.66 19.23 -4.25
CA GLU A 60 -11.95 17.94 -4.36
C GLU A 60 -11.97 17.12 -3.05
N GLY A 61 -12.56 17.61 -1.96
CA GLY A 61 -12.46 16.98 -0.65
C GLY A 61 -11.00 16.87 -0.16
N SER A 62 -10.12 17.70 -0.72
CA SER A 62 -8.67 17.60 -0.58
C SER A 62 -8.21 18.08 0.80
N ILE A 63 -8.95 19.02 1.42
CA ILE A 63 -8.57 19.62 2.71
C ILE A 63 -8.29 18.58 3.81
N THR A 64 -9.04 17.47 3.87
CA THR A 64 -8.79 16.40 4.84
C THR A 64 -7.66 15.46 4.44
N ASN A 65 -7.34 15.36 3.14
CA ASN A 65 -6.34 14.45 2.58
C ASN A 65 -4.97 15.13 2.32
N VAL A 66 -4.90 16.46 2.31
CA VAL A 66 -3.66 17.25 2.10
C VAL A 66 -2.62 16.94 3.17
N PHE A 67 -3.05 16.53 4.37
CA PHE A 67 -2.17 16.22 5.49
C PHE A 67 -1.91 14.72 5.71
N GLU A 68 -2.55 13.81 4.96
CA GLU A 68 -2.29 12.37 5.06
C GLU A 68 -1.03 11.98 4.24
N LEU A 69 0.10 12.55 4.64
CA LEU A 69 1.39 12.46 3.96
C LEU A 69 2.22 11.29 4.52
N ASP A 70 1.89 10.07 4.11
CA ASP A 70 2.72 8.89 4.36
C ASP A 70 3.28 8.35 3.04
N ALA A 71 4.60 8.54 2.84
CA ALA A 71 5.33 8.02 1.68
C ALA A 71 5.11 6.52 1.48
N SER A 72 5.01 5.75 2.56
CA SER A 72 4.83 4.29 2.48
C SER A 72 3.46 3.91 1.93
N LYS A 73 2.42 4.72 2.21
CA LYS A 73 1.07 4.55 1.68
C LYS A 73 0.98 5.04 0.22
N VAL A 74 1.70 6.11 -0.12
CA VAL A 74 1.77 6.66 -1.49
C VAL A 74 2.56 5.73 -2.43
N HIS A 75 3.60 5.06 -1.93
CA HIS A 75 4.48 4.17 -2.69
C HIS A 75 4.08 2.69 -2.58
N ASP A 76 2.78 2.40 -2.62
CA ASP A 76 2.33 1.02 -2.76
C ASP A 76 2.89 0.41 -4.05
N ARG A 77 3.72 -0.63 -3.88
CA ARG A 77 4.40 -1.34 -4.97
C ARG A 77 3.41 -1.88 -6.01
N VAL A 78 2.20 -2.24 -5.57
CA VAL A 78 1.13 -2.74 -6.46
C VAL A 78 0.64 -1.63 -7.37
N VAL A 79 0.32 -0.47 -6.81
CA VAL A 79 -0.14 0.70 -7.58
C VAL A 79 0.95 1.15 -8.55
N GLN A 80 2.21 1.19 -8.11
CA GLN A 80 3.35 1.55 -8.97
C GLN A 80 3.53 0.56 -10.12
N GLY A 81 3.45 -0.75 -9.87
CA GLY A 81 3.57 -1.76 -10.93
C GLY A 81 2.43 -1.69 -11.95
N ILE A 82 1.20 -1.48 -11.48
CA ILE A 82 0.04 -1.27 -12.37
C ILE A 82 0.21 0.01 -13.18
N ALA A 83 0.68 1.10 -12.57
CA ALA A 83 0.95 2.35 -13.29
C ALA A 83 1.98 2.14 -14.40
N ILE A 84 3.08 1.42 -14.15
CA ILE A 84 4.10 1.08 -15.16
C ILE A 84 3.56 0.11 -16.23
N ALA A 85 2.63 -0.78 -15.91
CA ALA A 85 1.98 -1.60 -16.92
C ALA A 85 1.05 -0.79 -17.84
N LEU A 86 0.23 0.10 -17.26
CA LEU A 86 -0.69 0.98 -18.01
C LEU A 86 0.07 2.01 -18.85
N ALA A 87 1.15 2.54 -18.29
CA ALA A 87 2.13 3.37 -18.95
C ALA A 87 2.58 2.82 -20.30
N GLN A 88 3.06 1.57 -20.29
CA GLN A 88 3.55 0.88 -21.48
C GLN A 88 2.45 0.50 -22.47
N ARG A 89 1.19 0.46 -22.03
CA ARG A 89 0.05 0.27 -22.93
C ARG A 89 -0.23 1.52 -23.78
N LYS A 90 0.05 2.71 -23.25
CA LYS A 90 -0.24 3.98 -23.94
C LYS A 90 0.90 4.44 -24.85
N TYR A 91 2.13 4.04 -24.54
CA TYR A 91 3.33 4.47 -25.26
C TYR A 91 4.24 3.29 -25.56
N ASP A 92 4.67 3.15 -26.82
CA ASP A 92 5.76 2.25 -27.18
C ASP A 92 6.96 2.54 -26.29
N SER A 93 7.57 1.50 -25.71
CA SER A 93 8.59 1.60 -24.67
C SER A 93 9.82 2.46 -25.02
N GLU A 94 10.01 2.83 -26.29
CA GLU A 94 11.10 3.66 -26.78
C GLU A 94 10.73 5.15 -26.97
N HIS A 95 9.44 5.50 -27.11
CA HIS A 95 8.97 6.86 -27.45
C HIS A 95 8.35 7.58 -26.24
N GLN A 96 9.02 7.53 -25.10
CA GLN A 96 8.64 8.33 -23.94
C GLN A 96 8.78 9.82 -24.28
N GLU A 97 7.76 10.62 -23.99
CA GLU A 97 7.65 12.00 -24.46
C GLU A 97 8.63 12.96 -23.75
N ARG A 98 9.88 12.98 -24.23
CA ARG A 98 11.00 13.76 -23.66
C ARG A 98 10.72 15.25 -23.55
N PHE A 99 9.94 15.83 -24.47
CA PHE A 99 9.69 17.28 -24.51
C PHE A 99 9.02 17.83 -23.23
N GLN A 100 7.86 17.30 -22.84
CA GLN A 100 7.16 17.80 -21.64
C GLN A 100 8.01 17.67 -20.38
N ARG A 101 8.82 16.61 -20.30
CA ARG A 101 9.76 16.41 -19.20
C ARG A 101 10.83 17.50 -19.17
N TYR A 102 11.40 17.87 -20.32
CA TYR A 102 12.35 18.98 -20.41
C TYR A 102 11.68 20.31 -20.08
N VAL A 103 10.49 20.61 -20.61
CA VAL A 103 9.77 21.86 -20.29
C VAL A 103 9.48 21.97 -18.81
N ARG A 104 9.03 20.89 -18.16
CA ARG A 104 8.84 20.88 -16.69
C ARG A 104 10.13 21.08 -15.92
N LEU A 105 11.23 20.48 -16.37
CA LEU A 105 12.53 20.67 -15.74
C LEU A 105 13.00 22.12 -15.90
N CYS A 106 12.84 22.70 -17.08
CA CYS A 106 13.12 24.11 -17.35
C CYS A 106 12.25 25.03 -16.48
N ALA A 107 10.95 24.73 -16.34
CA ALA A 107 10.06 25.47 -15.45
C ALA A 107 10.53 25.41 -14.00
N MET A 108 10.91 24.24 -13.50
CA MET A 108 11.47 24.12 -12.14
C MET A 108 12.84 24.80 -11.99
N CYS A 109 13.67 24.80 -13.04
CA CYS A 109 14.92 25.56 -13.04
C CYS A 109 14.67 27.07 -13.03
N ALA A 110 13.57 27.55 -13.61
CA ALA A 110 13.16 28.96 -13.58
C ALA A 110 12.49 29.33 -12.24
N GLU A 111 11.75 28.41 -11.62
CA GLU A 111 11.19 28.56 -10.28
C GLU A 111 12.29 28.75 -9.22
N TRP A 112 13.39 27.99 -9.33
CA TRP A 112 14.46 28.02 -8.35
C TRP A 112 14.99 29.43 -8.04
N PRO A 113 15.43 30.23 -9.02
CA PRO A 113 15.84 31.60 -8.77
C PRO A 113 14.67 32.48 -8.32
N SER A 114 13.44 32.31 -8.85
CA SER A 114 12.26 33.09 -8.42
C SER A 114 12.02 33.01 -6.91
N PHE A 115 11.89 31.79 -6.38
CA PHE A 115 11.66 31.58 -4.95
C PHE A 115 12.86 32.00 -4.08
N THR A 116 14.08 31.83 -4.58
CA THR A 116 15.29 32.20 -3.83
C THR A 116 15.49 33.72 -3.76
N LEU A 117 15.21 34.42 -4.86
CA LEU A 117 15.42 35.86 -5.01
C LEU A 117 14.26 36.69 -4.46
N THR A 118 13.04 36.17 -4.38
CA THR A 118 11.88 36.95 -3.89
C THR A 118 12.14 37.55 -2.50
N PRO A 119 12.59 36.81 -1.47
CA PRO A 119 12.97 37.42 -0.19
C PRO A 119 14.13 38.42 -0.33
N LEU A 120 15.11 38.15 -1.19
CA LEU A 120 16.27 39.02 -1.37
C LEU A 120 15.89 40.36 -2.01
N ALA A 121 14.95 40.37 -2.96
CA ALA A 121 14.39 41.60 -3.54
C ALA A 121 13.81 42.52 -2.45
N ILE A 122 13.14 41.93 -1.46
CA ILE A 122 12.64 42.65 -0.29
C ILE A 122 13.79 43.31 0.46
N ALA A 123 14.87 42.58 0.76
CA ALA A 123 16.02 43.15 1.45
C ALA A 123 16.69 44.27 0.65
N PHE A 124 16.88 44.09 -0.66
CA PHE A 124 17.52 45.09 -1.52
C PHE A 124 16.76 46.43 -1.54
N LYS A 125 15.42 46.41 -1.50
CA LYS A 125 14.61 47.62 -1.36
C LYS A 125 14.99 48.43 -0.10
N PHE A 126 15.35 47.76 1.01
CA PHE A 126 15.68 48.44 2.28
C PHE A 126 17.17 48.69 2.51
N THR A 127 18.06 47.89 1.91
CA THR A 127 19.52 48.04 2.06
C THR A 127 20.15 48.85 0.93
N GLY A 128 19.37 49.19 -0.09
CA GLY A 128 19.85 49.76 -1.35
C GLY A 128 20.17 48.66 -2.37
N THR A 129 19.78 48.89 -3.62
CA THR A 129 19.94 47.93 -4.72
C THR A 129 21.17 48.30 -5.54
N PRO A 130 22.21 47.46 -5.59
CA PRO A 130 23.34 47.70 -6.48
C PRO A 130 22.94 47.44 -7.94
N TRP A 131 23.51 48.22 -8.85
CA TRP A 131 23.16 48.22 -10.28
C TRP A 131 23.20 46.83 -10.94
N PHE A 132 24.11 45.94 -10.53
CA PHE A 132 24.22 44.59 -11.09
C PHE A 132 23.12 43.63 -10.62
N VAL A 133 22.46 43.90 -9.48
CA VAL A 133 21.30 43.13 -9.02
C VAL A 133 20.08 43.47 -9.87
N ASN A 134 19.93 44.74 -10.26
CA ASN A 134 18.93 45.14 -11.27
C ASN A 134 19.18 44.43 -12.61
N VAL A 135 20.45 44.22 -13.00
CA VAL A 135 20.81 43.45 -14.20
C VAL A 135 20.48 41.96 -14.04
N LEU A 136 20.71 41.34 -12.87
CA LEU A 136 20.36 39.94 -12.65
C LEU A 136 18.83 39.74 -12.55
N ALA A 137 18.13 40.69 -11.93
CA ALA A 137 16.67 40.79 -11.95
C ALA A 137 16.15 40.96 -13.39
N PHE A 138 16.84 41.74 -14.23
CA PHE A 138 16.55 41.91 -15.67
C PHE A 138 16.73 40.63 -16.49
N TYR A 139 17.70 39.77 -16.15
CA TYR A 139 17.92 38.48 -16.83
C TYR A 139 16.93 37.37 -16.43
N LEU A 140 16.36 37.44 -15.21
CA LEU A 140 15.49 36.40 -14.66
C LEU A 140 14.01 36.80 -14.65
N ASN A 141 13.76 38.10 -14.65
CA ASN A 141 12.46 38.73 -14.74
C ASN A 141 12.59 39.64 -15.95
N PHE A 142 11.97 39.31 -17.07
CA PHE A 142 11.93 40.17 -18.25
C PHE A 142 11.47 41.58 -17.80
N VAL A 143 12.41 42.51 -17.56
CA VAL A 143 12.10 43.84 -16.99
C VAL A 143 11.53 44.75 -18.07
N ASP A 144 11.81 44.45 -19.34
CA ASP A 144 11.15 45.07 -20.47
C ASP A 144 9.69 44.60 -20.51
N GLU A 145 8.79 45.49 -20.07
CA GLU A 145 7.35 45.24 -20.02
C GLU A 145 6.80 44.94 -21.42
N ASP A 146 7.36 45.53 -22.47
CA ASP A 146 6.90 45.34 -23.84
C ASP A 146 7.17 43.91 -24.33
N TRP A 147 8.33 43.32 -24.01
CA TRP A 147 8.61 41.92 -24.31
C TRP A 147 7.67 40.96 -23.58
N ASN A 148 7.33 41.28 -22.34
CA ASN A 148 6.43 40.50 -21.50
C ASN A 148 4.98 40.55 -21.98
N VAL A 149 4.52 41.74 -22.35
CA VAL A 149 3.22 41.95 -22.97
C VAL A 149 3.18 41.23 -24.31
N ALA A 150 4.22 41.34 -25.13
CA ALA A 150 4.32 40.60 -26.39
C ALA A 150 4.28 39.08 -26.17
N LEU A 151 5.04 38.55 -25.21
CA LEU A 151 5.03 37.12 -24.86
C LEU A 151 3.65 36.66 -24.39
N THR A 152 2.97 37.48 -23.58
CA THR A 152 1.61 37.21 -23.09
C THR A 152 0.61 37.19 -24.24
N LEU A 153 0.65 38.20 -25.12
CA LEU A 153 -0.22 38.30 -26.29
C LEU A 153 0.02 37.14 -27.27
N ILE A 154 1.28 36.79 -27.55
CA ILE A 154 1.64 35.66 -28.40
C ILE A 154 1.14 34.35 -27.78
N SER A 155 1.33 34.15 -26.47
CA SER A 155 0.87 32.95 -25.78
C SER A 155 -0.66 32.79 -25.85
N ILE A 156 -1.40 33.88 -25.61
CA ILE A 156 -2.86 33.92 -25.72
C ILE A 156 -3.30 33.67 -27.16
N LEU A 157 -2.68 34.35 -28.14
CA LEU A 157 -3.01 34.20 -29.55
C LEU A 157 -2.77 32.77 -30.02
N VAL A 158 -1.64 32.15 -29.66
CA VAL A 158 -1.34 30.75 -30.01
C VAL A 158 -2.37 29.81 -29.42
N VAL A 159 -2.77 29.98 -28.16
CA VAL A 159 -3.81 29.17 -27.52
C VAL A 159 -5.17 29.36 -28.22
N ILE A 160 -5.57 30.60 -28.51
CA ILE A 160 -6.84 30.92 -29.17
C ILE A 160 -6.87 30.38 -30.60
N VAL A 161 -5.83 30.65 -31.39
CA VAL A 161 -5.72 30.23 -32.79
C VAL A 161 -5.75 28.72 -32.89
N LEU A 162 -4.96 28.00 -32.08
CA LEU A 162 -4.98 26.53 -32.10
C LEU A 162 -6.31 25.95 -31.64
N ARG A 163 -7.02 26.62 -30.73
CA ARG A 163 -8.36 26.22 -30.30
C ARG A 163 -9.44 26.52 -31.35
N GLN A 164 -9.37 27.66 -32.02
CA GLN A 164 -10.34 28.10 -33.04
C GLN A 164 -10.18 27.39 -34.37
N LEU A 165 -8.94 27.08 -34.77
CA LEU A 165 -8.66 26.39 -36.03
C LEU A 165 -9.24 24.97 -36.06
N ARG A 166 -9.86 24.48 -34.97
CA ARG A 166 -10.51 23.17 -34.87
C ARG A 166 -9.64 22.03 -35.43
N CYS A 167 -8.32 22.25 -35.47
CA CYS A 167 -7.39 21.25 -35.95
C CYS A 167 -7.53 20.06 -35.01
N ARG A 168 -7.58 18.86 -35.58
CA ARG A 168 -7.64 17.55 -34.91
C ARG A 168 -6.52 17.30 -33.89
N ASP A 169 -5.72 18.30 -33.57
CA ASP A 169 -4.50 18.23 -32.79
C ASP A 169 -4.68 18.89 -31.41
N GLU A 170 -5.74 18.57 -30.67
CA GLU A 170 -5.76 18.78 -29.20
C GLU A 170 -4.49 18.21 -28.56
N VAL A 171 -3.94 17.16 -29.17
CA VAL A 171 -2.63 16.60 -28.88
C VAL A 171 -1.51 17.64 -28.89
N VAL A 172 -1.45 18.56 -29.86
CA VAL A 172 -0.38 19.58 -29.92
C VAL A 172 -0.54 20.59 -28.79
N LEU A 173 -1.77 21.01 -28.51
CA LEU A 173 -2.09 21.96 -27.46
C LEU A 173 -1.73 21.37 -26.07
N GLU A 174 -2.15 20.14 -25.80
CA GLU A 174 -1.85 19.44 -24.55
C GLU A 174 -0.36 19.05 -24.43
N ARG A 175 0.28 18.70 -25.55
CA ARG A 175 1.65 18.20 -25.54
C ARG A 175 2.71 19.30 -25.47
N TYR A 176 2.48 20.44 -26.12
CA TYR A 176 3.48 21.47 -26.31
C TYR A 176 3.09 22.83 -25.73
N VAL A 177 1.89 23.30 -26.03
CA VAL A 177 1.50 24.69 -25.72
C VAL A 177 1.15 24.87 -24.25
N TYR A 178 0.27 24.03 -23.70
CA TYR A 178 -0.13 24.14 -22.29
C TYR A 178 1.05 23.98 -21.32
N PRO A 179 1.98 23.01 -21.48
CA PRO A 179 3.19 22.96 -20.66
C PRO A 179 4.04 24.23 -20.80
N THR A 180 4.21 24.77 -22.00
CA THR A 180 5.01 25.97 -22.20
C THR A 180 4.38 27.20 -21.53
N VAL A 181 3.07 27.40 -21.69
CA VAL A 181 2.36 28.57 -21.14
C VAL A 181 2.13 28.44 -19.63
N PHE A 182 1.59 27.31 -19.15
CA PHE A 182 1.16 27.14 -17.76
C PHE A 182 2.24 26.56 -16.83
N ASP A 183 3.35 26.03 -17.34
CA ASP A 183 4.51 25.68 -16.52
C ASP A 183 5.67 26.65 -16.69
N LEU A 184 6.19 26.81 -17.91
CA LEU A 184 7.43 27.58 -18.13
C LEU A 184 7.21 29.09 -18.04
N PHE A 185 6.18 29.62 -18.72
CA PHE A 185 5.91 31.06 -18.77
C PHE A 185 4.85 31.53 -17.76
N TYR A 186 4.41 30.68 -16.85
CA TYR A 186 3.35 31.04 -15.92
C TYR A 186 3.72 32.23 -15.01
N ILE A 187 4.89 32.18 -14.36
CA ILE A 187 5.37 33.24 -13.47
C ILE A 187 5.52 34.58 -14.22
N PRO A 188 6.21 34.67 -15.38
CA PRO A 188 6.34 35.94 -16.08
C PRO A 188 5.01 36.47 -16.62
N ILE A 189 4.12 35.62 -17.16
CA ILE A 189 2.79 36.08 -17.62
C ILE A 189 1.94 36.57 -16.43
N ALA A 190 1.93 35.83 -15.31
CA ALA A 190 1.21 36.25 -14.12
C ALA A 190 1.76 37.57 -13.55
N SER A 191 3.09 37.72 -13.51
CA SER A 191 3.77 38.96 -13.10
C SER A 191 3.37 40.13 -13.99
N THR A 192 3.36 39.94 -15.31
CA THR A 192 2.96 40.96 -16.30
C THR A 192 1.52 41.42 -16.10
N LEU A 193 0.59 40.47 -15.95
CA LEU A 193 -0.82 40.77 -15.74
C LEU A 193 -1.08 41.48 -14.41
N LEU A 194 -0.32 41.11 -13.37
CA LEU A 194 -0.36 41.80 -12.09
C LEU A 194 0.19 43.22 -12.22
N ARG A 195 1.36 43.43 -12.85
CA ARG A 195 1.94 44.77 -13.08
C ARG A 195 1.00 45.66 -13.88
N MET A 196 0.45 45.17 -14.98
CA MET A 196 -0.56 45.87 -15.77
C MET A 196 -1.79 46.22 -14.91
N GLY A 197 -2.19 45.32 -14.01
CA GLY A 197 -3.35 45.50 -13.15
C GLY A 197 -3.13 46.42 -11.95
N THR A 198 -1.90 46.60 -11.50
CA THR A 198 -1.57 47.35 -10.26
C THR A 198 -0.74 48.62 -10.52
N CYS A 199 -0.16 48.76 -11.71
CA CYS A 199 0.71 49.86 -12.13
C CYS A 199 1.74 50.21 -11.04
N PRO A 200 2.69 49.33 -10.68
CA PRO A 200 3.60 49.57 -9.55
C PRO A 200 4.61 50.69 -9.85
N PRO A 201 5.02 51.49 -8.84
CA PRO A 201 5.98 52.57 -9.05
C PRO A 201 7.37 52.02 -9.40
N ASP A 202 8.20 52.85 -10.02
CA ASP A 202 9.59 52.53 -10.43
C ASP A 202 9.75 51.50 -11.57
N TYR A 203 8.66 51.08 -12.20
CA TYR A 203 8.68 50.25 -13.40
C TYR A 203 8.46 51.09 -14.67
N GLN A 204 9.05 50.64 -15.78
CA GLN A 204 8.71 51.20 -17.09
C GLN A 204 7.33 50.69 -17.48
N HIS A 205 6.38 51.61 -17.65
CA HIS A 205 5.01 51.30 -18.03
C HIS A 205 4.85 51.24 -19.55
N THR A 206 4.20 50.18 -20.07
CA THR A 206 3.86 50.05 -21.49
C THR A 206 2.96 51.20 -21.92
N VAL A 207 3.45 51.98 -22.90
CA VAL A 207 2.71 53.10 -23.48
C VAL A 207 1.82 52.58 -24.60
N LEU A 208 0.50 52.68 -24.43
CA LEU A 208 -0.44 52.33 -25.49
C LEU A 208 -0.43 53.39 -26.61
N PRO A 209 -0.88 53.03 -27.84
CA PRO A 209 -0.98 53.97 -28.95
C PRO A 209 -1.75 55.24 -28.54
N GLY A 210 -1.12 56.41 -28.75
CA GLY A 210 -1.66 57.69 -28.29
C GLY A 210 -1.07 58.21 -26.98
N GLY A 211 -0.03 57.57 -26.42
CA GLY A 211 0.65 58.05 -25.21
C GLY A 211 -0.06 57.71 -23.90
N ILE A 212 -1.00 56.76 -23.95
CA ILE A 212 -1.81 56.37 -22.79
C ILE A 212 -0.99 55.43 -21.89
N THR A 213 -0.76 55.83 -20.64
CA THR A 213 -0.06 55.04 -19.62
C THR A 213 -0.99 54.72 -18.44
N CYS A 214 -0.61 53.73 -17.63
CA CYS A 214 -1.36 53.38 -16.42
C CYS A 214 -1.16 54.39 -15.27
N ASP A 215 -0.18 55.31 -15.40
CA ASP A 215 0.11 56.37 -14.42
C ASP A 215 -1.02 57.40 -14.29
N CYS A 216 -1.81 57.58 -15.35
CA CYS A 216 -2.95 58.49 -15.34
C CYS A 216 -4.19 57.81 -14.73
N VAL A 217 -4.80 58.42 -13.70
CA VAL A 217 -5.93 57.86 -12.94
C VAL A 217 -7.15 57.58 -13.83
N ASP A 218 -7.39 58.42 -14.83
CA ASP A 218 -8.48 58.29 -15.80
C ASP A 218 -8.32 57.09 -16.74
N HIS A 219 -7.09 56.62 -16.96
CA HIS A 219 -6.81 55.44 -17.78
C HIS A 219 -6.55 54.17 -16.94
N PHE A 220 -6.20 54.31 -15.66
CA PHE A 220 -5.88 53.20 -14.76
C PHE A 220 -6.95 52.09 -14.77
N GLY A 221 -8.23 52.45 -14.79
CA GLY A 221 -9.33 51.48 -14.79
C GLY A 221 -9.30 50.50 -15.97
N ILE A 222 -8.79 50.93 -17.13
CA ILE A 222 -8.65 50.07 -18.33
C ILE A 222 -7.53 49.05 -18.11
N PHE A 223 -6.35 49.51 -17.70
CA PHE A 223 -5.20 48.65 -17.40
C PHE A 223 -5.52 47.65 -16.28
N TRP A 224 -6.16 48.13 -15.21
CA TRP A 224 -6.68 47.29 -14.12
C TRP A 224 -7.61 46.20 -14.63
N ALA A 225 -8.62 46.54 -15.45
CA ALA A 225 -9.58 45.57 -15.95
C ALA A 225 -8.91 44.50 -16.84
N ILE A 226 -8.00 44.91 -17.73
CA ILE A 226 -7.27 43.99 -18.61
C ILE A 226 -6.38 43.06 -17.78
N GLY A 227 -5.56 43.59 -16.87
CA GLY A 227 -4.69 42.82 -15.99
C GLY A 227 -5.46 41.86 -15.10
N PHE A 228 -6.56 42.33 -14.49
CA PHE A 228 -7.39 41.54 -13.58
C PHE A 228 -8.13 40.40 -14.27
N ILE A 229 -8.81 40.67 -15.39
CA ILE A 229 -9.51 39.64 -16.17
C ILE A 229 -8.50 38.63 -16.73
N GLY A 230 -7.38 39.11 -17.26
CA GLY A 230 -6.30 38.26 -17.76
C GLY A 230 -5.74 37.35 -16.67
N PHE A 231 -5.50 37.87 -15.46
CA PHE A 231 -5.02 37.08 -14.32
C PHE A 231 -6.02 36.00 -13.91
N ILE A 232 -7.31 36.33 -13.79
CA ILE A 232 -8.35 35.34 -13.48
C ILE A 232 -8.36 34.23 -14.52
N ALA A 233 -8.33 34.60 -15.80
CA ALA A 233 -8.33 33.64 -16.90
C ALA A 233 -7.08 32.75 -16.87
N LEU A 234 -5.89 33.32 -16.66
CA LEU A 234 -4.63 32.59 -16.57
C LEU A 234 -4.62 31.65 -15.35
N TYR A 235 -4.92 32.17 -14.16
CA TYR A 235 -4.90 31.41 -12.91
C TYR A 235 -5.91 30.25 -12.95
N TRP A 236 -7.14 30.52 -13.39
CA TRP A 236 -8.16 29.49 -13.56
C TRP A 236 -7.72 28.45 -14.59
N SER A 237 -7.21 28.87 -15.75
CA SER A 237 -6.77 27.95 -16.80
C SER A 237 -5.57 27.10 -16.36
N ALA A 238 -4.63 27.67 -15.61
CA ALA A 238 -3.50 26.94 -15.05
C ALA A 238 -3.94 25.90 -14.03
N LEU A 239 -4.89 26.23 -13.14
CA LEU A 239 -5.47 25.27 -12.20
C LEU A 239 -6.24 24.17 -12.92
N GLN A 240 -7.05 24.51 -13.93
CA GLN A 240 -7.78 23.54 -14.75
C GLN A 240 -6.82 22.61 -15.50
N TYR A 241 -5.78 23.17 -16.11
CA TYR A 241 -4.73 22.40 -16.78
C TYR A 241 -4.06 21.43 -15.80
N LYS A 242 -3.64 21.91 -14.62
CA LYS A 242 -2.95 21.09 -13.63
C LYS A 242 -3.81 19.99 -13.01
N MET A 243 -5.10 20.24 -12.83
CA MET A 243 -5.99 19.29 -12.17
C MET A 243 -6.64 18.29 -13.11
N TYR A 244 -7.01 18.72 -14.32
CA TYR A 244 -7.84 17.91 -15.19
C TYR A 244 -7.09 17.45 -16.45
N ILE A 245 -6.25 18.29 -17.04
CA ILE A 245 -5.61 17.98 -18.33
C ILE A 245 -4.28 17.25 -18.13
N GLU A 246 -3.39 17.80 -17.29
CA GLU A 246 -2.06 17.25 -17.03
C GLU A 246 -2.10 15.79 -16.51
N PRO A 247 -3.01 15.42 -15.58
CA PRO A 247 -3.09 14.04 -15.09
C PRO A 247 -3.61 13.06 -16.15
N GLN A 248 -4.47 13.51 -17.07
CA GLN A 248 -5.02 12.69 -18.17
C GLN A 248 -3.98 12.46 -19.27
N GLY A 249 -3.07 13.42 -19.44
CA GLY A 249 -1.99 13.37 -20.43
C GLY A 249 -1.11 12.15 -20.31
N LYS A 250 -0.55 11.81 -19.12
CA LYS A 250 0.55 10.82 -19.02
C LYS A 250 0.64 10.13 -17.65
N THR A 251 0.27 8.85 -17.61
CA THR A 251 0.14 8.01 -16.41
C THR A 251 1.46 7.56 -15.74
N ILE A 252 2.61 8.18 -16.02
CA ILE A 252 3.91 7.52 -15.73
C ILE A 252 4.98 8.42 -15.15
N ASP A 253 5.09 9.66 -15.61
CA ASP A 253 6.37 10.34 -15.41
C ASP A 253 6.49 11.05 -14.07
N PHE A 254 5.37 11.48 -13.46
CA PHE A 254 5.36 12.18 -12.17
C PHE A 254 3.97 12.12 -11.52
N HIS A 255 3.63 11.05 -10.81
CA HIS A 255 2.41 11.07 -10.00
C HIS A 255 2.71 11.68 -8.63
N PHE A 256 2.81 13.01 -8.60
CA PHE A 256 2.55 13.72 -7.36
C PHE A 256 1.04 13.69 -7.09
N GLN A 257 0.66 13.64 -5.82
CA GLN A 257 -0.74 13.75 -5.44
C GLN A 257 -1.32 15.04 -6.07
N PRO A 258 -2.53 15.04 -6.66
CA PRO A 258 -3.09 16.21 -7.33
C PRO A 258 -3.11 17.48 -6.46
N SER A 259 -3.26 17.30 -5.14
CA SER A 259 -3.13 18.35 -4.14
C SER A 259 -1.80 19.12 -4.24
N PHE A 260 -0.70 18.45 -4.57
CA PHE A 260 0.61 19.07 -4.69
C PHE A 260 0.73 19.96 -5.93
N GLN A 261 0.20 19.52 -7.07
CA GLN A 261 0.19 20.32 -8.30
C GLN A 261 -0.59 21.61 -8.08
N PHE A 262 -1.74 21.51 -7.40
CA PHE A 262 -2.53 22.66 -7.00
C PHE A 262 -1.75 23.63 -6.08
N VAL A 263 -1.16 23.13 -4.99
CA VAL A 263 -0.40 23.95 -4.04
C VAL A 263 0.80 24.63 -4.72
N THR A 264 1.43 23.96 -5.69
CA THR A 264 2.54 24.53 -6.46
C THR A 264 2.08 25.72 -7.31
N VAL A 265 0.93 25.66 -7.98
CA VAL A 265 0.40 26.80 -8.75
C VAL A 265 0.08 27.97 -7.81
N MET A 266 -0.50 27.70 -6.64
CA MET A 266 -0.73 28.75 -5.64
C MET A 266 0.58 29.42 -5.22
N ALA A 267 1.62 28.63 -4.94
CA ALA A 267 2.93 29.14 -4.55
C ALA A 267 3.59 29.98 -5.66
N ARG A 268 3.57 29.50 -6.92
CA ARG A 268 4.08 30.26 -8.08
C ARG A 268 3.39 31.61 -8.29
N THR A 269 2.16 31.75 -7.80
CA THR A 269 1.37 32.99 -7.88
C THR A 269 1.66 33.94 -6.72
N LEU A 270 2.08 33.40 -5.57
CA LEU A 270 2.40 34.19 -4.39
C LEU A 270 3.65 35.04 -4.60
N ASP A 271 4.67 34.53 -5.30
CA ASP A 271 5.92 35.24 -5.59
C ASP A 271 5.69 36.62 -6.26
N PRO A 272 5.01 36.71 -7.43
CA PRO A 272 4.79 38.02 -8.07
C PRO A 272 3.87 38.93 -7.25
N ILE A 273 2.90 38.38 -6.52
CA ILE A 273 2.05 39.16 -5.60
C ILE A 273 2.90 39.78 -4.48
N ALA A 274 3.80 39.00 -3.88
CA ALA A 274 4.66 39.46 -2.80
C ALA A 274 5.65 40.53 -3.29
N ALA A 275 6.21 40.37 -4.50
CA ALA A 275 7.08 41.37 -5.10
C ALA A 275 6.36 42.72 -5.30
N ILE A 276 5.19 42.71 -5.94
CA ILE A 276 4.40 43.93 -6.19
C ILE A 276 3.93 44.57 -4.88
N LEU A 277 3.52 43.76 -3.90
CA LEU A 277 3.12 44.26 -2.59
C LEU A 277 4.30 44.96 -1.89
N VAL A 278 5.51 44.41 -1.98
CA VAL A 278 6.69 45.03 -1.39
C VAL A 278 7.06 46.31 -2.09
N ASP A 279 6.97 46.37 -3.42
CA ASP A 279 7.28 47.58 -4.20
C ASP A 279 6.28 48.71 -3.92
N THR A 280 5.00 48.39 -3.73
CA THR A 280 3.92 49.35 -3.45
C THR A 280 3.80 49.77 -1.99
N MET A 281 4.31 48.96 -1.04
CA MET A 281 4.36 49.38 0.36
C MET A 281 5.42 50.46 0.55
N ASP A 282 5.01 51.55 1.22
CA ASP A 282 5.95 52.52 1.82
C ASP A 282 6.98 51.78 2.67
N SER A 283 8.16 52.39 2.88
CA SER A 283 9.37 51.88 3.57
C SER A 283 9.20 51.39 5.02
N SER A 284 8.01 50.94 5.41
CA SER A 284 7.68 50.19 6.60
C SER A 284 8.37 48.82 6.63
N ARG A 285 9.48 48.74 7.37
CA ARG A 285 10.17 47.47 7.64
C ARG A 285 9.27 46.41 8.28
N GLY A 286 8.27 46.83 9.07
CA GLY A 286 7.27 45.95 9.68
C GLY A 286 6.45 45.15 8.67
N GLY A 287 5.96 45.80 7.62
CA GLY A 287 5.20 45.14 6.54
C GLY A 287 6.05 44.12 5.79
N ALA A 288 7.28 44.52 5.44
CA ALA A 288 8.25 43.64 4.80
C ALA A 288 8.58 42.39 5.64
N MET A 289 8.76 42.54 6.96
CA MET A 289 8.97 41.41 7.87
C MET A 289 7.79 40.43 7.86
N VAL A 290 6.55 40.92 7.86
CA VAL A 290 5.34 40.07 7.79
C VAL A 290 5.31 39.29 6.47
N ILE A 291 5.60 39.95 5.35
CA ILE A 291 5.62 39.30 4.02
C ILE A 291 6.70 38.21 3.98
N VAL A 292 7.93 38.51 4.41
CA VAL A 292 9.03 37.54 4.48
C VAL A 292 8.68 36.36 5.39
N PHE A 293 8.02 36.61 6.51
CA PHE A 293 7.57 35.56 7.43
C PHE A 293 6.51 34.65 6.80
N VAL A 294 5.56 35.20 6.03
CA VAL A 294 4.58 34.40 5.27
C VAL A 294 5.28 33.54 4.21
N LEU A 295 6.24 34.11 3.46
CA LEU A 295 7.04 33.37 2.48
C LEU A 295 7.85 32.24 3.13
N LEU A 296 8.39 32.47 4.33
CA LEU A 296 9.09 31.45 5.12
C LEU A 296 8.15 30.29 5.51
N ILE A 297 6.94 30.58 5.98
CA ILE A 297 5.93 29.55 6.31
C ILE A 297 5.60 28.73 5.07
N VAL A 298 5.28 29.40 3.95
CA VAL A 298 4.91 28.73 2.69
C VAL A 298 6.05 27.85 2.19
N SER A 299 7.27 28.37 2.14
CA SER A 299 8.45 27.61 1.70
C SER A 299 8.74 26.41 2.61
N THR A 300 8.54 26.55 3.92
CA THR A 300 8.69 25.45 4.89
C THR A 300 7.65 24.37 4.67
N LEU A 301 6.39 24.73 4.45
CA LEU A 301 5.31 23.77 4.14
C LEU A 301 5.60 23.02 2.83
N LEU A 302 6.05 23.73 1.79
CA LEU A 302 6.43 23.15 0.50
C LEU A 302 7.63 22.19 0.61
N LEU A 303 8.62 22.54 1.44
CA LEU A 303 9.77 21.67 1.73
C LEU A 303 9.34 20.40 2.46
N ILE A 304 8.54 20.52 3.53
CA ILE A 304 8.00 19.37 4.28
C ILE A 304 7.21 18.46 3.35
N TYR A 305 6.36 19.06 2.51
CA TYR A 305 5.56 18.30 1.56
C TYR A 305 6.46 17.55 0.57
N SER A 306 7.39 18.24 -0.11
CA SER A 306 8.31 17.62 -1.09
C SER A 306 9.15 16.49 -0.46
N TYR A 307 9.58 16.70 0.79
CA TYR A 307 10.34 15.71 1.54
C TYR A 307 9.48 14.51 1.98
N LYS A 308 8.19 14.69 2.25
CA LYS A 308 7.29 13.60 2.61
C LYS A 308 6.75 12.86 1.39
N SER A 309 6.46 13.53 0.28
CA SER A 309 5.84 12.91 -0.89
C SER A 309 6.80 11.97 -1.63
N GLN A 310 8.07 12.36 -1.75
CA GLN A 310 9.15 11.65 -2.45
C GLN A 310 8.81 11.19 -3.90
N PRO A 311 9.80 10.96 -4.77
CA PRO A 311 9.52 10.55 -6.14
C PRO A 311 9.18 9.06 -6.21
N CYS A 312 8.10 8.71 -6.90
CA CYS A 312 7.60 7.35 -6.99
C CYS A 312 8.09 6.56 -8.22
N ILE A 313 8.29 7.21 -9.38
CA ILE A 313 8.58 6.53 -10.66
C ILE A 313 9.44 7.44 -11.55
N GLY A 314 10.33 6.84 -12.34
CA GLY A 314 10.99 7.50 -13.45
C GLY A 314 11.95 8.58 -13.00
N SER A 315 11.98 9.67 -13.75
CA SER A 315 12.91 10.77 -13.52
C SER A 315 12.61 11.65 -12.32
N GLY A 316 11.61 11.30 -11.50
CA GLY A 316 11.16 12.00 -10.29
C GLY A 316 12.28 12.53 -9.39
N ARG A 317 13.43 11.84 -9.33
CA ARG A 317 14.55 12.17 -8.44
C ARG A 317 15.13 13.57 -8.69
N VAL A 318 15.43 13.91 -9.95
CA VAL A 318 16.06 15.20 -10.28
C VAL A 318 15.11 16.37 -10.00
N PRO A 319 13.87 16.37 -10.50
CA PRO A 319 12.86 17.40 -10.18
C PRO A 319 12.57 17.52 -8.68
N ASN A 320 12.50 16.41 -7.95
CA ASN A 320 12.28 16.46 -6.49
C ASN A 320 13.46 17.10 -5.76
N ASN A 321 14.70 16.75 -6.13
CA ASN A 321 15.88 17.38 -5.54
C ASN A 321 15.95 18.86 -5.89
N LEU A 322 15.63 19.25 -7.13
CA LEU A 322 15.60 20.65 -7.56
C LEU A 322 14.57 21.45 -6.74
N ARG A 323 13.38 20.89 -6.49
CA ARG A 323 12.39 21.51 -5.60
C ARG A 323 12.86 21.63 -4.16
N VAL A 324 13.47 20.58 -3.61
CA VAL A 324 14.00 20.64 -2.24
C VAL A 324 15.10 21.68 -2.11
N VAL A 325 15.99 21.80 -3.10
CA VAL A 325 16.98 22.88 -3.19
C VAL A 325 16.29 24.24 -3.30
N THR A 326 15.25 24.35 -4.12
CA THR A 326 14.49 25.60 -4.31
C THR A 326 13.89 26.08 -2.99
N PHE A 327 13.16 25.21 -2.29
CA PHE A 327 12.49 25.59 -1.05
C PHE A 327 13.47 25.76 0.11
N SER A 328 14.56 24.98 0.18
CA SER A 328 15.58 25.21 1.21
C SER A 328 16.34 26.51 0.98
N SER A 329 16.59 26.88 -0.27
CA SER A 329 17.19 28.18 -0.64
C SER A 329 16.27 29.33 -0.21
N ALA A 330 14.98 29.24 -0.55
CA ALA A 330 13.98 30.24 -0.18
C ALA A 330 13.82 30.41 1.35
N ILE A 331 13.84 29.31 2.10
CA ILE A 331 13.84 29.34 3.58
C ILE A 331 15.08 30.05 4.10
N TYR A 332 16.26 29.69 3.58
CA TYR A 332 17.51 30.27 4.03
C TYR A 332 17.60 31.77 3.73
N THR A 333 17.23 32.18 2.52
CA THR A 333 17.20 33.61 2.16
C THR A 333 16.15 34.35 2.96
N ALA A 334 14.94 33.80 3.17
CA ALA A 334 13.93 34.42 4.02
C ALA A 334 14.40 34.63 5.47
N LEU A 335 15.11 33.65 6.05
CA LEU A 335 15.68 33.78 7.40
C LEU A 335 16.76 34.86 7.48
N ILE A 336 17.66 34.91 6.49
CA ILE A 336 18.68 35.96 6.40
C ILE A 336 18.03 37.33 6.30
N VAL A 337 17.08 37.48 5.39
CA VAL A 337 16.39 38.75 5.15
C VAL A 337 15.62 39.20 6.37
N LEU A 338 14.94 38.28 7.06
CA LEU A 338 14.27 38.59 8.32
C LEU A 338 15.28 39.10 9.37
N GLY A 339 16.43 38.44 9.49
CA GLY A 339 17.53 38.89 10.36
C GLY A 339 18.07 40.28 9.99
N VAL A 340 18.29 40.55 8.70
CA VAL A 340 18.75 41.86 8.19
C VAL A 340 17.71 42.95 8.47
N LEU A 341 16.43 42.68 8.23
CA LEU A 341 15.34 43.62 8.50
C LEU A 341 15.18 43.91 10.00
N MET A 342 15.34 42.89 10.86
CA MET A 342 15.27 43.04 12.31
C MET A 342 16.47 43.81 12.89
N CYS A 343 17.69 43.51 12.42
CA CYS A 343 18.93 44.10 12.91
C CYS A 343 19.33 45.39 12.18
N GLN A 344 18.57 45.80 11.15
CA GLN A 344 18.90 46.94 10.29
C GLN A 344 20.27 46.78 9.61
N GLY A 345 20.57 45.56 9.16
CA GLY A 345 21.85 45.22 8.54
C GLY A 345 22.12 46.00 7.25
N SER A 346 23.40 46.19 6.94
CA SER A 346 23.85 46.80 5.69
C SER A 346 23.79 45.82 4.52
N LEU A 347 23.92 46.34 3.29
CA LEU A 347 24.06 45.54 2.08
C LEU A 347 25.26 44.57 2.16
N THR A 348 26.35 44.97 2.82
CA THR A 348 27.54 44.15 3.03
C THR A 348 27.25 42.95 3.93
N ASP A 349 26.45 43.14 4.99
CA ASP A 349 26.04 42.07 5.90
C ASP A 349 25.18 41.03 5.15
N LEU A 350 24.28 41.50 4.29
CA LEU A 350 23.46 40.63 3.43
C LEU A 350 24.35 39.76 2.52
N TYR A 351 25.39 40.33 1.90
CA TYR A 351 26.31 39.56 1.06
C TYR A 351 27.06 38.49 1.83
N TYR A 352 27.63 38.83 2.99
CA TYR A 352 28.35 37.85 3.82
C TYR A 352 27.44 36.71 4.28
N LEU A 353 26.19 37.02 4.63
CA LEU A 353 25.20 36.04 5.04
C LEU A 353 24.75 35.13 3.89
N ILE A 354 24.81 35.56 2.62
CA ILE A 354 24.43 34.74 1.46
C ILE A 354 25.55 33.78 1.02
N ILE A 355 26.82 34.03 1.37
CA ILE A 355 27.97 33.17 1.00
C ILE A 355 27.74 31.67 1.22
N PRO A 356 27.10 31.19 2.31
CA PRO A 356 26.86 29.77 2.54
C PRO A 356 25.75 29.14 1.65
N LEU A 357 25.04 29.93 0.83
CA LEU A 357 23.91 29.45 0.02
C LEU A 357 24.27 28.25 -0.90
N PRO A 358 25.42 28.21 -1.60
CA PRO A 358 25.83 27.03 -2.37
C PRO A 358 26.02 25.77 -1.52
N LEU A 359 26.47 25.92 -0.27
CA LEU A 359 26.58 24.79 0.66
C LEU A 359 25.19 24.25 1.02
N ILE A 360 24.21 25.13 1.24
CA ILE A 360 22.80 24.74 1.46
C ILE A 360 22.27 23.96 0.26
N TRP A 361 22.60 24.36 -0.98
CA TRP A 361 22.21 23.62 -2.18
C TRP A 361 22.77 22.20 -2.20
N ILE A 362 24.08 22.04 -1.98
CA ILE A 362 24.76 20.74 -2.00
C ILE A 362 24.22 19.83 -0.88
N VAL A 363 24.07 20.35 0.33
CA VAL A 363 23.58 19.59 1.49
C VAL A 363 22.13 19.15 1.27
N SER A 364 21.26 20.07 0.83
CA SER A 364 19.85 19.78 0.57
C SER A 364 19.69 18.73 -0.53
N TRP A 365 20.48 18.86 -1.61
CA TRP A 365 20.52 17.87 -2.68
C TRP A 365 20.97 16.51 -2.16
N HIS A 366 22.09 16.44 -1.44
CA HIS A 366 22.65 15.17 -0.96
C HIS A 366 21.69 14.43 0.00
N VAL A 367 21.15 15.15 0.99
CA VAL A 367 20.23 14.59 2.00
C VAL A 367 18.96 14.06 1.35
N ASN A 368 18.34 14.85 0.46
CA ASN A 368 17.12 14.42 -0.20
C ASN A 368 17.37 13.31 -1.23
N SER A 369 18.49 13.37 -1.94
CA SER A 369 18.88 12.35 -2.91
C SER A 369 19.06 10.98 -2.26
N LYS A 370 19.68 10.93 -1.07
CA LYS A 370 19.82 9.70 -0.27
C LYS A 370 18.45 9.12 0.14
N ARG A 371 17.50 9.97 0.50
CA ARG A 371 16.14 9.54 0.85
C ARG A 371 15.34 9.10 -0.39
N ALA A 372 15.44 9.84 -1.48
CA ALA A 372 14.77 9.53 -2.74
C ALA A 372 15.18 8.15 -3.27
N ASP A 373 16.43 7.75 -3.05
CA ASP A 373 16.92 6.41 -3.43
C ASP A 373 16.19 5.25 -2.76
N CYS A 374 15.59 5.48 -1.60
CA CYS A 374 14.81 4.46 -0.92
C CYS A 374 13.44 4.18 -1.58
N TYR A 375 12.97 5.07 -2.48
CA TYR A 375 11.64 4.98 -3.10
C TYR A 375 11.68 5.02 -4.62
N HIS A 376 12.84 5.34 -5.20
CA HIS A 376 13.01 5.54 -6.63
C HIS A 376 12.88 4.23 -7.42
N ILE A 377 11.98 4.24 -8.40
CA ILE A 377 11.85 3.19 -9.41
C ILE A 377 12.29 3.79 -10.74
N PRO A 378 13.31 3.24 -11.42
CA PRO A 378 13.82 3.81 -12.64
C PRO A 378 12.79 3.72 -13.78
N GLY A 379 12.76 4.74 -14.65
CA GLY A 379 11.86 4.81 -15.80
C GLY A 379 12.37 3.98 -16.96
N VAL A 380 12.56 2.68 -16.76
CA VAL A 380 13.07 1.74 -17.76
C VAL A 380 12.00 0.72 -18.13
N ALA A 381 12.18 0.04 -19.26
CA ALA A 381 11.25 -1.01 -19.69
C ALA A 381 11.17 -2.16 -18.67
N ILE A 382 10.03 -2.87 -18.62
CA ILE A 382 9.78 -3.99 -17.68
C ILE A 382 10.96 -4.98 -17.63
N HIS A 383 11.54 -5.37 -18.77
CA HIS A 383 12.66 -6.32 -18.77
C HIS A 383 13.89 -5.79 -18.01
N HIS A 384 14.20 -4.49 -18.11
CA HIS A 384 15.26 -3.86 -17.34
C HIS A 384 14.89 -3.67 -15.87
N LEU A 385 13.62 -3.43 -15.54
CA LEU A 385 13.16 -3.38 -14.15
C LEU A 385 13.37 -4.73 -13.44
N LEU A 386 13.09 -5.83 -14.14
CA LEU A 386 13.29 -7.19 -13.62
C LEU A 386 14.77 -7.54 -13.39
N GLU A 387 15.68 -6.93 -14.15
CA GLU A 387 17.14 -7.11 -14.03
C GLU A 387 17.80 -6.13 -13.04
N HIS A 388 17.05 -5.15 -12.55
CA HIS A 388 17.60 -4.07 -11.73
C HIS A 388 18.16 -4.56 -10.39
N SER A 389 19.16 -3.86 -9.83
CA SER A 389 19.81 -4.25 -8.57
C SER A 389 18.94 -4.06 -7.33
N SER A 390 18.02 -3.08 -7.36
CA SER A 390 17.08 -2.82 -6.27
C SER A 390 15.92 -3.82 -6.25
N GLU A 391 15.72 -4.47 -5.10
CA GLU A 391 14.61 -5.42 -4.87
C GLU A 391 13.23 -4.79 -5.06
N GLN A 392 13.08 -3.50 -4.73
CA GLN A 392 11.83 -2.79 -4.95
C GLN A 392 11.52 -2.64 -6.44
N ALA A 393 12.52 -2.26 -7.24
CA ALA A 393 12.37 -2.15 -8.68
C ALA A 393 12.05 -3.50 -9.33
N GLN A 394 12.69 -4.59 -8.88
CA GLN A 394 12.37 -5.96 -9.32
C GLN A 394 10.93 -6.35 -8.97
N THR A 395 10.48 -6.06 -7.74
CA THR A 395 9.12 -6.37 -7.28
C THR A 395 8.09 -5.62 -8.13
N VAL A 396 8.32 -4.32 -8.35
CA VAL A 396 7.46 -3.49 -9.20
C VAL A 396 7.49 -3.98 -10.65
N GLY A 397 8.65 -4.38 -11.16
CA GLY A 397 8.79 -4.99 -12.48
C GLY A 397 7.98 -6.29 -12.61
N ALA A 398 7.99 -7.15 -11.58
CA ALA A 398 7.21 -8.39 -11.57
C ALA A 398 5.69 -8.12 -11.55
N ILE A 399 5.26 -7.11 -10.79
CA ILE A 399 3.86 -6.64 -10.77
C ILE A 399 3.49 -6.05 -12.13
N ALA A 400 4.35 -5.22 -12.71
CA ALA A 400 4.13 -4.64 -14.03
C ALA A 400 4.02 -5.74 -15.09
N ALA A 401 4.86 -6.78 -15.03
CA ALA A 401 4.78 -7.92 -15.94
C ALA A 401 3.47 -8.73 -15.80
N LEU A 402 2.85 -8.76 -14.62
CA LEU A 402 1.53 -9.40 -14.42
C LEU A 402 0.39 -8.59 -15.06
N HIS A 403 0.52 -7.26 -15.07
CA HIS A 403 -0.52 -6.34 -15.52
C HIS A 403 -0.31 -5.81 -16.95
N MET A 404 0.85 -6.04 -17.56
CA MET A 404 1.14 -5.63 -18.93
C MET A 404 0.23 -6.32 -19.93
N ASP A 405 0.02 -5.67 -21.07
CA ASP A 405 -0.60 -6.27 -22.25
C ASP A 405 0.52 -6.71 -23.21
N PRO A 406 0.69 -8.02 -23.43
CA PRO A 406 1.75 -8.56 -24.29
C PRO A 406 1.80 -7.98 -25.71
N GLN A 407 0.67 -7.51 -26.24
CA GLN A 407 0.60 -6.93 -27.59
C GLN A 407 1.46 -5.66 -27.74
N ASN A 408 1.64 -4.90 -26.65
CA ASN A 408 2.43 -3.66 -26.66
C ASN A 408 3.92 -3.89 -26.36
N VAL A 409 4.32 -5.14 -26.11
CA VAL A 409 5.71 -5.50 -25.84
C VAL A 409 6.28 -6.16 -27.08
N HIS A 410 7.41 -5.64 -27.57
CA HIS A 410 8.08 -6.21 -28.74
C HIS A 410 8.49 -7.67 -28.48
N HIS A 411 8.14 -8.58 -29.42
CA HIS A 411 8.36 -10.03 -29.31
C HIS A 411 9.79 -10.45 -28.88
N ARG A 412 10.82 -9.68 -29.30
CA ARG A 412 12.22 -9.87 -28.90
C ARG A 412 12.47 -9.89 -27.39
N TYR A 413 11.58 -9.30 -26.60
CA TYR A 413 11.70 -9.21 -25.15
C TYR A 413 10.95 -10.30 -24.39
N TYR A 414 10.06 -11.06 -25.03
CA TYR A 414 9.25 -12.08 -24.34
C TYR A 414 10.12 -13.09 -23.61
N HIS A 415 11.10 -13.67 -24.31
CA HIS A 415 12.02 -14.65 -23.72
C HIS A 415 12.78 -14.08 -22.51
N ARG A 416 13.31 -12.85 -22.62
CA ARG A 416 14.06 -12.21 -21.52
C ARG A 416 13.20 -11.97 -20.29
N ILE A 417 11.97 -11.49 -20.49
CA ILE A 417 11.01 -11.26 -19.40
C ILE A 417 10.73 -12.58 -18.67
N ILE A 418 10.40 -13.64 -19.40
CA ILE A 418 10.05 -14.94 -18.79
C ILE A 418 11.25 -15.55 -18.05
N VAL A 419 12.43 -15.60 -18.65
CA VAL A 419 13.64 -16.14 -18.00
C VAL A 419 13.98 -15.40 -16.70
N GLN A 420 13.86 -14.06 -16.71
CA GLN A 420 14.15 -13.28 -15.52
C GLN A 420 13.07 -13.47 -14.45
N LEU A 421 11.79 -13.62 -14.82
CA LEU A 421 10.72 -13.98 -13.88
C LEU A 421 10.95 -15.37 -13.26
N GLU A 422 11.42 -16.35 -14.01
CA GLU A 422 11.78 -17.68 -13.48
C GLU A 422 12.88 -17.58 -12.42
N LYS A 423 13.92 -16.79 -12.70
CA LYS A 423 15.00 -16.52 -11.73
C LYS A 423 14.46 -15.85 -10.46
N LEU A 424 13.64 -14.80 -10.62
CA LEU A 424 13.05 -14.07 -9.50
C LEU A 424 12.10 -14.95 -8.68
N ALA A 425 11.33 -15.84 -9.30
CA ALA A 425 10.44 -16.79 -8.61
C ALA A 425 11.20 -17.74 -7.66
N MET A 426 12.48 -18.01 -7.91
CA MET A 426 13.32 -18.89 -7.10
C MET A 426 14.10 -18.17 -6.01
N SER A 427 14.67 -16.98 -6.28
CA SER A 427 15.71 -16.39 -5.42
C SER A 427 15.44 -14.98 -4.90
N SER A 428 14.28 -14.38 -5.20
CA SER A 428 13.99 -12.99 -4.80
C SER A 428 13.21 -12.89 -3.49
N THR A 429 12.81 -11.67 -3.11
CA THR A 429 11.96 -11.44 -1.95
C THR A 429 10.61 -12.13 -2.10
N PRO A 430 9.93 -12.50 -1.00
CA PRO A 430 8.67 -13.26 -1.07
C PRO A 430 7.56 -12.57 -1.88
N HIS A 431 7.50 -11.24 -1.83
CA HIS A 431 6.59 -10.43 -2.66
C HIS A 431 6.91 -10.57 -4.15
N CYS A 432 8.16 -10.33 -4.55
CA CYS A 432 8.58 -10.43 -5.94
C CYS A 432 8.37 -11.85 -6.48
N ARG A 433 8.72 -12.86 -5.68
CA ARG A 433 8.47 -14.29 -5.99
C ARG A 433 7.01 -14.56 -6.30
N LEU A 434 6.08 -14.09 -5.45
CA LEU A 434 4.66 -14.33 -5.65
C LEU A 434 4.15 -13.76 -6.98
N TYR A 435 4.49 -12.51 -7.30
CA TYR A 435 4.05 -11.88 -8.54
C TYR A 435 4.71 -12.52 -9.77
N ALA A 436 5.98 -12.92 -9.67
CA ALA A 436 6.63 -13.68 -10.73
C ALA A 436 5.96 -15.04 -10.97
N ILE A 437 5.65 -15.79 -9.90
CA ILE A 437 4.94 -17.07 -9.98
C ILE A 437 3.57 -16.90 -10.64
N ARG A 438 2.82 -15.86 -10.30
CA ARG A 438 1.52 -15.56 -10.91
C ARG A 438 1.62 -15.34 -12.41
N THR A 439 2.60 -14.57 -12.87
CA THR A 439 2.82 -14.33 -14.31
C THR A 439 3.23 -15.61 -15.03
N LEU A 440 4.15 -16.39 -14.44
CA LEU A 440 4.59 -17.67 -15.00
C LEU A 440 3.48 -18.73 -15.02
N TRP A 441 2.53 -18.68 -14.08
CA TRP A 441 1.36 -19.55 -14.10
C TRP A 441 0.55 -19.37 -15.38
N PHE A 442 0.25 -18.13 -15.76
CA PHE A 442 -0.40 -17.82 -17.05
C PHE A 442 0.46 -18.24 -18.25
N CYS A 443 1.79 -18.15 -18.14
CA CYS A 443 2.73 -18.58 -19.19
C CYS A 443 2.63 -20.07 -19.54
N HIS A 444 2.36 -20.92 -18.54
CA HIS A 444 2.38 -22.37 -18.72
C HIS A 444 1.00 -23.03 -18.75
N ILE A 445 -0.08 -22.31 -18.38
CA ILE A 445 -1.39 -22.91 -18.16
C ILE A 445 -1.98 -23.52 -19.43
N GLU A 446 -1.87 -22.86 -20.58
CA GLU A 446 -2.44 -23.36 -21.84
C GLU A 446 -1.84 -24.71 -22.25
N SER A 447 -0.52 -24.83 -22.22
CA SER A 447 0.18 -26.07 -22.53
C SER A 447 -0.07 -27.14 -21.46
N GLY A 448 -0.20 -26.75 -20.18
CA GLY A 448 -0.47 -27.68 -19.08
C GLY A 448 -1.87 -28.28 -19.10
N VAL A 449 -2.90 -27.50 -19.45
CA VAL A 449 -4.30 -27.94 -19.51
C VAL A 449 -4.54 -29.02 -20.59
N LYS A 450 -3.66 -29.10 -21.59
CA LYS A 450 -3.72 -30.15 -22.63
C LYS A 450 -3.45 -31.54 -22.06
N ILE A 451 -2.70 -31.67 -20.96
CA ILE A 451 -2.64 -32.93 -20.21
C ILE A 451 -3.82 -32.91 -19.25
N GLN A 452 -4.70 -33.91 -19.33
CA GLN A 452 -5.78 -34.11 -18.36
C GLN A 452 -5.26 -34.42 -16.92
N GLU A 453 -3.94 -34.37 -16.68
CA GLU A 453 -3.31 -34.56 -15.39
C GLU A 453 -3.36 -33.27 -14.58
N ILE A 454 -3.84 -33.37 -13.34
CA ILE A 454 -4.03 -32.23 -12.44
C ILE A 454 -2.80 -32.05 -11.55
N VAL A 455 -2.36 -30.81 -11.33
CA VAL A 455 -1.24 -30.50 -10.43
C VAL A 455 -1.65 -30.82 -9.00
N GLY A 456 -0.95 -31.71 -8.30
CA GLY A 456 -1.27 -32.03 -6.90
C GLY A 456 -0.93 -33.46 -6.48
N LYS A 457 -1.36 -33.86 -5.28
CA LYS A 457 -1.19 -35.23 -4.75
C LYS A 457 -2.39 -36.13 -5.10
N LYS A 458 -2.16 -37.45 -5.08
CA LYS A 458 -3.14 -38.51 -5.42
C LYS A 458 -4.38 -38.59 -4.53
N ASN A 459 -4.35 -38.03 -3.31
CA ASN A 459 -5.50 -37.98 -2.38
C ASN A 459 -5.96 -36.53 -2.15
N PRO A 460 -6.60 -35.90 -3.13
CA PRO A 460 -6.96 -34.49 -3.05
C PRO A 460 -8.23 -34.26 -2.22
N ILE A 461 -8.29 -33.10 -1.56
CA ILE A 461 -9.55 -32.59 -1.02
C ILE A 461 -10.46 -32.16 -2.17
N ASN A 462 -11.74 -32.51 -2.07
CA ASN A 462 -12.75 -32.10 -3.03
C ASN A 462 -12.92 -30.58 -3.01
N LYS A 463 -13.03 -29.97 -4.19
CA LYS A 463 -13.27 -28.52 -4.36
C LYS A 463 -14.56 -28.05 -3.68
N SER A 464 -15.52 -28.96 -3.49
CA SER A 464 -16.77 -28.70 -2.76
C SER A 464 -16.56 -28.28 -1.31
N PHE A 465 -15.40 -28.56 -0.69
CA PHE A 465 -15.10 -28.13 0.68
C PHE A 465 -14.76 -26.64 0.81
N TRP A 466 -14.53 -25.93 -0.29
CA TRP A 466 -14.51 -24.46 -0.27
C TRP A 466 -15.95 -23.92 -0.32
N CYS A 467 -16.48 -23.56 0.84
CA CYS A 467 -17.87 -23.14 1.03
C CYS A 467 -17.97 -21.65 1.41
N LYS A 468 -18.84 -20.92 0.71
CA LYS A 468 -19.18 -19.54 1.07
C LYS A 468 -20.20 -19.53 2.20
N ASP A 469 -19.96 -18.78 3.27
CA ASP A 469 -20.87 -18.70 4.43
C ASP A 469 -22.03 -17.73 4.18
N SER A 470 -22.88 -18.07 3.20
CA SER A 470 -23.92 -17.17 2.71
C SER A 470 -24.99 -16.84 3.75
N ARG A 471 -25.11 -17.66 4.80
CA ARG A 471 -26.06 -17.46 5.92
C ARG A 471 -25.52 -16.51 7.00
N ASN A 472 -24.24 -16.14 6.95
CA ASN A 472 -23.66 -15.25 7.95
C ASN A 472 -24.02 -13.78 7.66
N PRO A 473 -24.75 -13.10 8.57
CA PRO A 473 -25.20 -11.72 8.34
C PRO A 473 -24.04 -10.73 8.19
N SER A 474 -22.93 -10.97 8.92
CA SER A 474 -21.73 -10.14 8.81
C SER A 474 -21.14 -10.16 7.40
N ARG A 475 -21.32 -11.26 6.65
CA ARG A 475 -20.87 -11.38 5.26
C ARG A 475 -21.64 -10.47 4.29
N LEU A 476 -22.92 -10.20 4.56
CA LEU A 476 -23.78 -9.36 3.71
C LEU A 476 -23.54 -7.87 3.92
N SER A 477 -23.24 -7.45 5.15
CA SER A 477 -22.97 -6.04 5.49
C SER A 477 -21.88 -5.43 4.60
N PHE A 478 -20.86 -6.23 4.22
CA PHE A 478 -19.76 -5.79 3.36
C PHE A 478 -20.15 -5.50 1.91
N LYS A 479 -21.27 -6.04 1.40
CA LYS A 479 -21.72 -5.69 0.03
C LYS A 479 -22.03 -4.20 -0.10
N SER A 480 -22.49 -3.54 0.98
CA SER A 480 -22.78 -2.11 0.98
C SER A 480 -21.51 -1.24 0.99
N ILE A 481 -20.50 -1.62 1.78
CA ILE A 481 -19.22 -0.91 1.90
C ILE A 481 -18.38 -1.09 0.63
N VAL A 482 -18.32 -2.31 0.08
CA VAL A 482 -17.60 -2.57 -1.17
C VAL A 482 -18.29 -1.90 -2.34
N ARG A 483 -19.64 -1.76 -2.37
CA ARG A 483 -20.30 -0.94 -3.40
C ARG A 483 -19.87 0.53 -3.35
N ARG A 484 -19.55 1.10 -2.19
CA ARG A 484 -18.99 2.46 -2.08
C ARG A 484 -17.53 2.56 -2.54
N ARG A 485 -16.70 1.53 -2.29
CA ARG A 485 -15.29 1.51 -2.75
C ARG A 485 -15.14 1.10 -4.21
N SER A 486 -15.94 0.15 -4.68
CA SER A 486 -16.06 -0.15 -6.09
C SER A 486 -16.69 1.04 -6.80
N SER A 487 -17.68 1.75 -6.25
CA SER A 487 -18.14 2.98 -6.90
C SER A 487 -17.04 4.04 -7.01
N LEU A 488 -15.99 4.05 -6.19
CA LEU A 488 -14.84 4.95 -6.40
C LEU A 488 -13.94 4.46 -7.54
N MET A 489 -13.64 3.17 -7.64
CA MET A 489 -12.87 2.61 -8.77
C MET A 489 -13.69 2.55 -10.08
N ASP A 490 -14.97 2.24 -9.99
CA ASP A 490 -15.98 2.34 -11.03
C ASP A 490 -16.28 3.81 -11.33
N VAL A 491 -16.07 4.77 -10.43
CA VAL A 491 -16.06 6.21 -10.78
C VAL A 491 -14.76 6.59 -11.45
N VAL A 492 -13.62 5.99 -11.15
CA VAL A 492 -12.38 6.21 -11.93
C VAL A 492 -12.49 5.58 -13.33
N ILE A 493 -13.10 4.38 -13.42
CA ILE A 493 -13.35 3.66 -14.68
C ILE A 493 -14.54 4.26 -15.44
N ALA A 494 -15.58 4.73 -14.76
CA ALA A 494 -16.72 5.42 -15.38
C ALA A 494 -16.46 6.90 -15.60
N ALA A 495 -15.55 7.56 -14.90
CA ALA A 495 -15.00 8.86 -15.31
C ALA A 495 -14.25 8.66 -16.62
N LYS A 496 -13.41 7.61 -16.71
CA LYS A 496 -12.77 7.20 -17.97
C LYS A 496 -13.77 6.87 -19.09
N ARG A 497 -14.90 6.21 -18.79
CA ARG A 497 -15.96 5.90 -19.76
C ARG A 497 -16.89 7.08 -20.07
N ARG A 498 -17.10 8.00 -19.12
CA ARG A 498 -17.90 9.22 -19.33
C ARG A 498 -17.10 10.28 -20.06
N THR A 499 -15.78 10.35 -19.96
CA THR A 499 -14.97 11.29 -20.75
C THR A 499 -14.84 10.89 -22.21
N GLU A 500 -14.93 9.60 -22.56
CA GLU A 500 -15.07 9.15 -23.96
C GLU A 500 -16.45 9.47 -24.56
N ILE A 501 -17.45 9.74 -23.73
CA ILE A 501 -18.83 10.07 -24.16
C ILE A 501 -19.15 11.57 -23.95
N SER A 502 -18.36 12.30 -23.15
CA SER A 502 -18.59 13.69 -22.72
C SER A 502 -17.66 14.70 -23.40
N SER A 503 -16.95 14.33 -24.47
CA SER A 503 -16.18 15.29 -25.28
C SER A 503 -17.05 16.32 -26.01
N HIS A 504 -18.38 16.29 -25.88
CA HIS A 504 -19.26 17.33 -26.46
C HIS A 504 -20.38 17.79 -25.50
N PRO A 505 -20.12 18.78 -24.62
CA PRO A 505 -21.18 19.57 -23.99
C PRO A 505 -21.41 20.93 -24.67
N TRP A 506 -20.55 21.33 -25.62
CA TRP A 506 -20.60 22.66 -26.26
C TRP A 506 -21.38 22.71 -27.59
N ASP A 507 -21.75 21.56 -28.17
CA ASP A 507 -22.44 21.54 -29.47
C ASP A 507 -23.95 21.80 -29.40
N ALA A 508 -24.55 21.81 -28.20
CA ALA A 508 -25.99 22.00 -28.03
C ALA A 508 -26.45 23.47 -28.09
N PHE A 509 -25.54 24.45 -28.17
CA PHE A 509 -25.91 25.87 -28.09
C PHE A 509 -25.70 26.68 -29.38
N MET A 510 -25.09 26.13 -30.44
CA MET A 510 -24.69 26.94 -31.61
C MET A 510 -24.88 26.30 -33.00
N ASN A 511 -25.70 25.25 -33.16
CA ASN A 511 -26.00 24.71 -34.50
C ASN A 511 -27.19 25.42 -35.15
N GLY A 512 -26.93 26.63 -35.65
CA GLY A 512 -27.62 27.17 -36.82
C GLY A 512 -26.80 26.84 -38.06
N ASN A 513 -27.35 25.99 -38.93
CA ASN A 513 -26.79 25.65 -40.24
C ASN A 513 -26.53 26.94 -41.06
N PRO A 514 -25.42 27.00 -41.82
CA PRO A 514 -25.63 26.73 -43.24
C PRO A 514 -24.55 25.85 -43.88
N ASP A 515 -25.06 25.07 -44.84
CA ASP A 515 -24.32 24.27 -45.80
C ASP A 515 -23.33 25.11 -46.62
N GLY A 516 -22.17 24.52 -46.90
CA GLY A 516 -21.14 25.14 -47.74
C GLY A 516 -19.99 24.19 -47.99
N SER A 517 -20.24 23.17 -48.81
CA SER A 517 -19.19 22.30 -49.35
C SER A 517 -18.19 23.14 -50.15
N LEU A 518 -16.89 23.02 -49.86
CA LEU A 518 -15.83 23.25 -50.85
C LEU A 518 -14.56 22.48 -50.47
N SER A 519 -14.40 21.39 -51.22
CA SER A 519 -13.19 20.65 -51.57
C SER A 519 -11.85 21.40 -51.42
N SER A 520 -10.89 20.80 -50.70
CA SER A 520 -9.46 21.01 -50.94
C SER A 520 -8.66 19.71 -50.78
N SER A 521 -8.75 18.86 -51.81
CA SER A 521 -8.11 17.55 -51.92
C SER A 521 -6.64 17.60 -52.35
N TRP A 522 -5.79 18.44 -51.73
CA TRP A 522 -4.41 18.63 -52.22
C TRP A 522 -3.26 18.45 -51.20
N LEU A 523 -3.53 18.26 -49.90
CA LEU A 523 -2.47 18.09 -48.88
C LEU A 523 -2.33 16.67 -48.29
N GLN A 524 -3.03 15.67 -48.83
CA GLN A 524 -2.93 14.28 -48.33
C GLN A 524 -1.83 13.42 -48.99
N ARG A 525 -0.88 14.00 -49.72
CA ARG A 525 0.12 13.25 -50.50
C ARG A 525 1.58 13.32 -50.03
N ILE A 526 1.89 13.79 -48.81
CA ILE A 526 3.30 13.91 -48.38
C ILE A 526 3.71 13.03 -47.17
N VAL A 527 2.84 12.23 -46.52
CA VAL A 527 3.25 11.46 -45.31
C VAL A 527 3.03 9.94 -45.38
N VAL A 528 2.84 9.36 -46.57
CA VAL A 528 2.76 7.89 -46.70
C VAL A 528 3.58 7.41 -47.87
N HIS A 529 4.92 7.31 -47.72
CA HIS A 529 5.71 6.41 -48.56
C HIS A 529 7.16 6.19 -48.06
N GLU A 530 7.36 5.69 -46.83
CA GLU A 530 8.68 5.11 -46.50
C GLU A 530 8.64 4.05 -45.39
N SER A 531 8.07 2.87 -45.68
CA SER A 531 8.29 1.63 -44.90
C SER A 531 7.83 0.36 -45.65
N ARG A 532 8.04 0.30 -46.97
CA ARG A 532 7.87 -0.94 -47.75
C ARG A 532 8.97 -1.08 -48.78
N ARG A 533 10.14 -1.53 -48.33
CA ARG A 533 11.09 -2.35 -49.10
C ARG A 533 12.32 -2.58 -48.22
N LEU A 534 12.33 -3.72 -47.54
CA LEU A 534 13.52 -4.51 -47.18
C LEU A 534 13.01 -5.79 -46.50
N SER A 535 12.38 -6.64 -47.30
CA SER A 535 12.09 -8.03 -46.93
C SER A 535 12.38 -8.89 -48.16
N ASN A 536 13.65 -9.13 -48.41
CA ASN A 536 14.12 -10.31 -49.10
C ASN A 536 15.61 -10.47 -48.79
N ILE A 537 16.00 -11.70 -48.49
CA ILE A 537 17.33 -12.17 -48.06
C ILE A 537 17.54 -12.11 -46.54
N ASP A 538 16.95 -13.08 -45.84
CA ASP A 538 17.73 -14.00 -45.00
C ASP A 538 16.88 -15.22 -44.61
N ASN A 539 16.90 -16.25 -45.46
CA ASN A 539 16.40 -17.58 -45.13
C ASN A 539 17.46 -18.31 -44.29
N LYS A 540 17.54 -17.99 -43.00
CA LYS A 540 18.21 -18.83 -42.00
C LYS A 540 17.18 -19.24 -40.96
N SER A 541 16.82 -20.54 -40.99
CA SER A 541 16.15 -21.30 -39.92
C SER A 541 15.12 -20.50 -39.10
N LYS A 542 13.87 -20.44 -39.59
CA LYS A 542 12.72 -19.99 -38.77
C LYS A 542 12.52 -20.98 -37.63
N SER A 543 13.24 -20.81 -36.53
CA SER A 543 12.82 -21.34 -35.24
C SER A 543 11.44 -20.76 -34.97
N GLN A 544 10.44 -21.62 -34.78
CA GLN A 544 9.11 -21.16 -34.43
C GLN A 544 9.19 -20.25 -33.19
N PRO A 545 8.40 -19.17 -33.13
CA PRO A 545 8.40 -18.30 -31.96
C PRO A 545 8.08 -19.12 -30.71
N GLN A 546 9.04 -19.17 -29.77
CA GLN A 546 8.93 -19.92 -28.51
C GLN A 546 7.74 -19.44 -27.65
N TYR A 547 7.24 -18.23 -27.90
CA TYR A 547 6.15 -17.60 -27.17
C TYR A 547 5.10 -17.05 -28.14
N HIS A 548 3.84 -17.20 -27.75
CA HIS A 548 2.67 -16.65 -28.45
C HIS A 548 1.71 -15.99 -27.46
N ILE A 549 0.73 -15.25 -27.97
CA ILE A 549 -0.23 -14.51 -27.14
C ILE A 549 -1.54 -15.30 -27.10
N MET A 550 -2.02 -15.58 -25.89
CA MET A 550 -3.31 -16.24 -25.63
C MET A 550 -4.27 -15.25 -24.97
N THR A 551 -5.58 -15.43 -25.19
CA THR A 551 -6.60 -14.56 -24.57
C THR A 551 -7.43 -15.35 -23.56
N ILE A 552 -7.49 -14.89 -22.30
CA ILE A 552 -8.38 -15.42 -21.26
C ILE A 552 -9.28 -14.27 -20.79
N ASP A 553 -10.60 -14.46 -20.81
CA ASP A 553 -11.60 -13.48 -20.37
C ASP A 553 -11.39 -12.08 -20.97
N GLY A 554 -10.95 -12.01 -22.23
CA GLY A 554 -10.68 -10.76 -22.94
C GLY A 554 -9.36 -10.08 -22.59
N LYS A 555 -8.52 -10.69 -21.74
CA LYS A 555 -7.15 -10.22 -21.45
C LYS A 555 -6.11 -11.08 -22.16
N ASN A 556 -5.13 -10.43 -22.79
CA ASN A 556 -3.99 -11.05 -23.45
C ASN A 556 -2.93 -11.49 -22.41
N TRP A 557 -2.39 -12.69 -22.60
CA TRP A 557 -1.32 -13.28 -21.79
C TRP A 557 -0.24 -13.86 -22.69
N LEU A 558 1.02 -13.83 -22.23
CA LEU A 558 2.09 -14.57 -22.87
C LEU A 558 1.94 -16.06 -22.55
N SER A 559 2.04 -16.91 -23.56
CA SER A 559 2.02 -18.37 -23.46
C SER A 559 3.29 -18.94 -24.07
N GLN A 560 3.89 -19.92 -23.41
CA GLN A 560 5.06 -20.62 -23.91
C GLN A 560 4.65 -21.87 -24.70
N THR A 561 5.16 -21.96 -25.93
CA THR A 561 5.02 -23.15 -26.78
C THR A 561 5.98 -24.22 -26.26
N GLN A 562 5.47 -25.17 -25.48
CA GLN A 562 6.26 -26.23 -24.84
C GLN A 562 5.47 -27.55 -24.79
N LEU A 563 6.16 -28.66 -24.56
CA LEU A 563 5.49 -29.95 -24.42
C LEU A 563 4.57 -29.93 -23.18
N PRO A 564 3.36 -30.51 -23.26
CA PRO A 564 2.43 -30.51 -22.13
C PRO A 564 3.03 -31.10 -20.84
N SER A 565 3.95 -32.07 -20.95
CA SER A 565 4.62 -32.73 -19.82
C SER A 565 5.63 -31.81 -19.13
N GLU A 566 6.37 -31.03 -19.92
CA GLU A 566 7.27 -29.98 -19.43
C GLU A 566 6.48 -28.87 -18.75
N ALA A 567 5.35 -28.45 -19.34
CA ALA A 567 4.45 -27.47 -18.75
C ALA A 567 3.95 -27.92 -17.38
N LEU A 568 3.54 -29.18 -17.26
CA LEU A 568 3.11 -29.75 -16.00
C LEU A 568 4.23 -29.79 -14.96
N GLY A 569 5.46 -30.12 -15.38
CA GLY A 569 6.66 -30.05 -14.53
C GLY A 569 6.91 -28.63 -14.00
N CYS A 570 6.83 -27.61 -14.86
CA CYS A 570 6.93 -26.21 -14.49
C CYS A 570 5.81 -25.79 -13.51
N LEU A 571 4.56 -26.16 -13.77
CA LEU A 571 3.43 -25.87 -12.87
C LEU A 571 3.59 -26.54 -11.50
N LYS A 572 4.05 -27.80 -11.44
CA LYS A 572 4.36 -28.49 -10.17
C LYS A 572 5.45 -27.74 -9.38
N ARG A 573 6.47 -27.21 -10.06
CA ARG A 573 7.52 -26.38 -9.45
C ARG A 573 6.97 -25.03 -8.95
N LEU A 574 6.15 -24.35 -9.75
CA LEU A 574 5.51 -23.10 -9.35
C LEU A 574 4.60 -23.26 -8.14
N PHE A 575 3.82 -24.34 -8.09
CA PHE A 575 2.97 -24.65 -6.93
C PHE A 575 3.80 -24.84 -5.65
N ARG A 576 4.92 -25.57 -5.71
CA ARG A 576 5.84 -25.72 -4.58
C ARG A 576 6.36 -24.36 -4.11
N ASN A 577 6.87 -23.55 -5.05
CA ASN A 577 7.38 -22.22 -4.71
C ASN A 577 6.29 -21.32 -4.10
N ALA A 578 5.05 -21.41 -4.58
CA ALA A 578 3.93 -20.65 -4.02
C ALA A 578 3.58 -21.09 -2.59
N MET A 579 3.61 -22.40 -2.30
CA MET A 579 3.43 -22.92 -0.94
C MET A 579 4.59 -22.50 -0.01
N ASP A 580 5.82 -22.43 -0.53
CA ASP A 580 6.97 -21.94 0.24
C ASP A 580 6.81 -20.46 0.57
N VAL A 581 6.38 -19.62 -0.39
CA VAL A 581 6.07 -18.20 -0.14
C VAL A 581 4.93 -18.04 0.87
N LEU A 582 3.89 -18.87 0.78
CA LEU A 582 2.79 -18.87 1.75
C LEU A 582 3.29 -19.19 3.17
N LEU A 583 4.15 -20.20 3.32
CA LEU A 583 4.75 -20.56 4.61
C LEU A 583 5.64 -19.43 5.13
N GLU A 584 6.53 -18.89 4.30
CA GLU A 584 7.43 -17.80 4.65
C GLU A 584 6.65 -16.55 5.07
N SER A 585 5.58 -16.19 4.34
CA SER A 585 4.70 -15.08 4.70
C SER A 585 4.04 -15.26 6.07
N SER A 586 3.64 -16.49 6.39
CA SER A 586 3.03 -16.82 7.68
C SER A 586 4.03 -16.75 8.83
N VAL A 587 5.30 -17.09 8.58
CA VAL A 587 6.40 -17.00 9.56
C VAL A 587 6.82 -15.54 9.79
N LEU A 588 6.80 -14.71 8.75
CA LEU A 588 7.08 -13.28 8.83
C LEU A 588 5.91 -12.46 9.39
N GLU A 589 4.75 -13.08 9.61
CA GLU A 589 3.48 -12.42 9.98
C GLU A 589 3.09 -11.27 9.02
N ASP A 590 3.48 -11.41 7.75
CA ASP A 590 3.17 -10.43 6.71
C ASP A 590 1.76 -10.66 6.18
N HIS A 591 0.78 -10.02 6.83
CA HIS A 591 -0.62 -10.20 6.50
C HIS A 591 -0.98 -9.87 5.04
N ILE A 592 -0.28 -8.94 4.38
CA ILE A 592 -0.56 -8.57 2.98
C ILE A 592 -0.12 -9.71 2.07
N LEU A 593 1.09 -10.24 2.32
CA LEU A 593 1.62 -11.33 1.53
C LEU A 593 0.91 -12.66 1.79
N MET A 594 0.55 -12.96 3.04
CA MET A 594 -0.27 -14.11 3.41
C MET A 594 -1.58 -14.10 2.61
N GLU A 595 -2.22 -12.95 2.55
CA GLU A 595 -3.47 -12.78 1.86
C GLU A 595 -3.34 -12.94 0.33
N GLU A 596 -2.37 -12.27 -0.29
CA GLU A 596 -2.17 -12.36 -1.74
C GLU A 596 -1.74 -13.77 -2.19
N SER A 597 -0.86 -14.41 -1.43
CA SER A 597 -0.41 -15.79 -1.71
C SER A 597 -1.54 -16.80 -1.53
N SER A 598 -2.30 -16.69 -0.44
CA SER A 598 -3.48 -17.52 -0.22
C SER A 598 -4.56 -17.31 -1.28
N LYS A 599 -4.84 -16.06 -1.65
CA LYS A 599 -5.83 -15.74 -2.70
C LYS A 599 -5.45 -16.40 -4.03
N PHE A 600 -4.17 -16.32 -4.40
CA PHE A 600 -3.67 -16.95 -5.63
C PHE A 600 -3.86 -18.47 -5.62
N LEU A 601 -3.38 -19.13 -4.56
CA LEU A 601 -3.48 -20.58 -4.42
C LEU A 601 -4.94 -21.04 -4.36
N LEU A 602 -5.81 -20.29 -3.70
CA LEU A 602 -7.23 -20.57 -3.66
C LEU A 602 -7.90 -20.40 -5.03
N GLN A 603 -7.53 -19.36 -5.81
CA GLN A 603 -8.02 -19.19 -7.18
C GLN A 603 -7.58 -20.34 -8.07
N TRP A 604 -6.32 -20.78 -7.96
CA TRP A 604 -5.80 -21.92 -8.71
C TRP A 604 -6.49 -23.24 -8.29
N PHE A 605 -6.72 -23.47 -7.00
CA PHE A 605 -7.51 -24.61 -6.53
C PHE A 605 -8.94 -24.59 -7.11
N ARG A 606 -9.57 -23.42 -7.15
CA ARG A 606 -10.95 -23.25 -7.64
C ARG A 606 -11.09 -23.34 -9.16
N SER A 607 -10.07 -22.95 -9.94
CA SER A 607 -10.07 -23.15 -11.40
C SER A 607 -10.08 -24.63 -11.76
N GLY A 608 -9.55 -25.44 -10.84
CA GLY A 608 -9.68 -26.87 -10.88
C GLY A 608 -8.49 -27.62 -11.44
N TYR A 609 -7.47 -26.87 -11.83
CA TYR A 609 -6.17 -27.36 -12.30
C TYR A 609 -5.18 -27.59 -11.16
N LEU A 610 -5.58 -27.35 -9.92
CA LEU A 610 -4.80 -27.65 -8.71
C LEU A 610 -5.62 -28.52 -7.75
N GLN A 611 -4.93 -29.52 -7.21
CA GLN A 611 -5.41 -30.47 -6.21
C GLN A 611 -4.57 -30.34 -4.95
N LEU A 612 -5.20 -29.97 -3.85
CA LEU A 612 -4.55 -29.78 -2.56
C LEU A 612 -4.68 -31.03 -1.70
N SER A 613 -3.59 -31.45 -1.06
CA SER A 613 -3.69 -32.46 0.01
C SER A 613 -4.35 -31.86 1.26
N PRO A 614 -4.88 -32.68 2.18
CA PRO A 614 -5.47 -32.20 3.43
C PRO A 614 -4.60 -31.21 4.19
N ALA A 615 -3.31 -31.52 4.38
CA ALA A 615 -2.35 -30.62 5.03
C ALA A 615 -2.19 -29.26 4.32
N GLN A 616 -2.14 -29.25 2.98
CA GLN A 616 -1.97 -28.04 2.19
C GLN A 616 -3.24 -27.19 2.18
N PHE A 617 -4.41 -27.82 2.16
CA PHE A 617 -5.69 -27.15 2.29
C PHE A 617 -5.86 -26.52 3.68
N LEU A 618 -5.48 -27.25 4.73
CA LEU A 618 -5.44 -26.74 6.10
C LEU A 618 -4.51 -25.52 6.22
N GLN A 619 -3.29 -25.63 5.71
CA GLN A 619 -2.33 -24.52 5.66
C GLN A 619 -2.92 -23.30 4.94
N LEU A 620 -3.43 -23.50 3.72
CA LEU A 620 -4.00 -22.44 2.91
C LEU A 620 -5.12 -21.69 3.64
N LEU A 621 -6.10 -22.42 4.19
CA LEU A 621 -7.25 -21.80 4.82
C LEU A 621 -6.92 -21.17 6.17
N THR A 622 -6.03 -21.75 6.96
CA THR A 622 -5.61 -21.14 8.23
C THR A 622 -4.78 -19.87 8.01
N THR A 623 -3.97 -19.80 6.96
CA THR A 623 -3.32 -18.55 6.55
C THR A 623 -4.33 -17.48 6.12
N ILE A 624 -5.40 -17.84 5.38
CA ILE A 624 -6.50 -16.89 5.09
C ILE A 624 -7.17 -16.41 6.38
N CYS A 625 -7.37 -17.31 7.34
CA CYS A 625 -7.99 -17.00 8.63
C CYS A 625 -7.18 -16.01 9.48
N ALA A 626 -5.85 -15.99 9.32
CA ALA A 626 -4.97 -15.04 9.98
C ALA A 626 -4.80 -13.72 9.20
N GLY A 627 -5.37 -13.60 7.99
CA GLY A 627 -5.37 -12.37 7.21
C GLY A 627 -6.37 -11.32 7.70
N LYS A 628 -6.28 -10.09 7.19
CA LYS A 628 -7.17 -8.97 7.60
C LYS A 628 -8.53 -8.94 6.87
N TRP A 629 -8.73 -9.76 5.83
CA TRP A 629 -9.90 -9.66 4.96
C TRP A 629 -11.09 -10.46 5.47
N THR A 630 -11.98 -9.75 6.17
CA THR A 630 -13.17 -10.29 6.84
C THR A 630 -13.98 -11.25 5.98
N LYS A 631 -14.30 -10.92 4.72
CA LYS A 631 -15.17 -11.77 3.89
C LYS A 631 -14.54 -13.13 3.55
N THR A 632 -13.30 -13.14 3.07
CA THR A 632 -12.61 -14.38 2.70
C THR A 632 -12.26 -15.19 3.94
N MET A 633 -11.96 -14.51 5.05
CA MET A 633 -11.73 -15.10 6.36
C MET A 633 -12.98 -15.84 6.88
N ILE A 634 -14.16 -15.22 6.78
CA ILE A 634 -15.45 -15.86 7.11
C ILE A 634 -15.66 -17.14 6.26
N ASP A 635 -15.45 -17.04 4.94
CA ASP A 635 -15.62 -18.17 4.02
C ASP A 635 -14.59 -19.29 4.33
N ALA A 636 -13.34 -18.95 4.67
CA ALA A 636 -12.30 -19.90 5.06
C ALA A 636 -12.58 -20.59 6.40
N ALA A 637 -12.97 -19.84 7.43
CA ALA A 637 -13.33 -20.39 8.74
C ALA A 637 -14.52 -21.35 8.63
N HIS A 638 -15.52 -21.00 7.80
CA HIS A 638 -16.64 -21.88 7.53
C HIS A 638 -16.25 -23.14 6.76
N SER A 639 -15.36 -23.02 5.78
CA SER A 639 -14.82 -24.14 5.01
C SER A 639 -14.05 -25.12 5.91
N LEU A 640 -13.20 -24.61 6.81
CA LEU A 640 -12.49 -25.41 7.82
C LEU A 640 -13.47 -26.13 8.75
N PHE A 641 -14.50 -25.43 9.24
CA PHE A 641 -15.53 -26.02 10.08
C PHE A 641 -16.27 -27.18 9.39
N ILE A 642 -16.72 -27.00 8.15
CA ILE A 642 -17.38 -28.07 7.38
C ILE A 642 -16.41 -29.24 7.14
N ALA A 643 -15.19 -28.95 6.71
CA ALA A 643 -14.23 -29.98 6.37
C ALA A 643 -13.79 -30.81 7.59
N THR A 644 -13.67 -30.19 8.77
CA THR A 644 -13.33 -30.89 10.03
C THR A 644 -14.51 -31.65 10.64
N ASN A 645 -15.75 -31.21 10.41
CA ASN A 645 -16.93 -31.95 10.87
C ASN A 645 -17.31 -33.12 9.97
N ASN A 646 -17.00 -33.02 8.67
CA ASN A 646 -17.21 -34.10 7.71
C ASN A 646 -15.99 -35.03 7.58
N ASP A 647 -15.04 -34.94 8.52
CA ASP A 647 -13.79 -35.72 8.59
C ASP A 647 -12.89 -35.66 7.34
N ALA A 648 -13.10 -34.69 6.44
CA ALA A 648 -12.23 -34.41 5.31
C ALA A 648 -10.89 -33.78 5.76
N LEU A 649 -10.91 -33.08 6.89
CA LEU A 649 -9.74 -32.66 7.65
C LEU A 649 -9.78 -33.37 9.02
N PRO A 650 -9.19 -34.57 9.14
CA PRO A 650 -9.25 -35.32 10.39
C PRO A 650 -8.57 -34.54 11.52
N VAL A 651 -9.05 -34.72 12.75
CA VAL A 651 -8.56 -33.98 13.91
C VAL A 651 -7.08 -34.25 14.18
N SER A 652 -6.60 -35.47 13.91
CA SER A 652 -5.18 -35.83 13.98
C SER A 652 -4.27 -34.93 13.14
N LEU A 653 -4.74 -34.49 11.97
CA LEU A 653 -3.98 -33.59 11.09
C LEU A 653 -3.72 -32.22 11.73
N TRP A 654 -4.65 -31.73 12.57
CA TRP A 654 -4.45 -30.48 13.32
C TRP A 654 -3.38 -30.64 14.39
N LEU A 655 -3.32 -31.80 15.04
CA LEU A 655 -2.32 -32.13 16.06
C LEU A 655 -0.92 -32.32 15.45
N GLU A 656 -0.84 -32.85 14.22
CA GLU A 656 0.40 -32.94 13.44
C GLU A 656 0.94 -31.57 13.00
N HIS A 657 0.08 -30.57 12.89
CA HIS A 657 0.42 -29.22 12.42
C HIS A 657 0.03 -28.09 13.41
N PRO A 658 0.67 -28.02 14.59
CA PRO A 658 0.38 -26.99 15.60
C PRO A 658 0.45 -25.55 15.10
N PHE A 659 1.34 -25.25 14.17
CA PHE A 659 1.47 -23.91 13.59
C PHE A 659 0.16 -23.43 12.94
N HIS A 660 -0.54 -24.30 12.22
CA HIS A 660 -1.82 -23.98 11.57
C HIS A 660 -2.97 -23.85 12.57
N PHE A 661 -2.95 -24.67 13.64
CA PHE A 661 -3.86 -24.50 14.76
C PHE A 661 -3.72 -23.10 15.39
N ASN A 662 -2.49 -22.67 15.68
CA ASN A 662 -2.21 -21.36 16.25
C ASN A 662 -2.62 -20.20 15.32
N LEU A 663 -2.36 -20.31 14.01
CA LEU A 663 -2.85 -19.33 13.03
C LEU A 663 -4.37 -19.22 13.04
N PHE A 664 -5.07 -20.36 13.09
CA PHE A 664 -6.53 -20.41 13.08
C PHE A 664 -7.17 -19.72 14.29
N THR A 665 -6.52 -19.73 15.46
CA THR A 665 -7.00 -19.01 16.66
C THR A 665 -7.16 -17.50 16.44
N SER A 666 -6.47 -16.92 15.46
CA SER A 666 -6.63 -15.51 15.08
C SER A 666 -8.06 -15.17 14.68
N THR A 667 -8.82 -16.15 14.18
CA THR A 667 -10.23 -16.01 13.81
C THR A 667 -11.12 -15.68 15.01
N LEU A 668 -10.71 -16.04 16.23
CA LEU A 668 -11.47 -15.76 17.46
C LEU A 668 -11.61 -14.25 17.74
N ALA A 669 -10.72 -13.42 17.18
CA ALA A 669 -10.80 -11.96 17.28
C ALA A 669 -11.82 -11.33 16.32
N HIS A 670 -12.54 -12.13 15.52
CA HIS A 670 -13.52 -11.62 14.56
C HIS A 670 -14.79 -11.08 15.23
N LYS A 671 -15.43 -10.09 14.61
CA LYS A 671 -16.66 -9.46 15.14
C LYS A 671 -17.95 -10.26 14.92
N SER A 672 -17.92 -11.31 14.11
CA SER A 672 -19.11 -12.13 13.83
C SER A 672 -19.19 -13.29 14.81
N SER A 673 -20.26 -13.35 15.62
CA SER A 673 -20.52 -14.45 16.56
C SER A 673 -20.53 -15.81 15.85
N VAL A 674 -21.17 -15.91 14.68
CA VAL A 674 -21.25 -17.14 13.89
C VAL A 674 -19.86 -17.64 13.46
N THR A 675 -18.97 -16.74 13.07
CA THR A 675 -17.59 -17.10 12.70
C THR A 675 -16.78 -17.52 13.91
N VAL A 676 -16.90 -16.80 15.03
CA VAL A 676 -16.19 -17.14 16.28
C VAL A 676 -16.69 -18.47 16.84
N MET A 677 -17.99 -18.73 16.82
CA MET A 677 -18.60 -20.02 17.19
C MET A 677 -18.00 -21.17 16.37
N LYS A 678 -18.01 -21.08 15.03
CA LYS A 678 -17.45 -22.12 14.15
C LYS A 678 -15.97 -22.38 14.44
N CYS A 679 -15.20 -21.31 14.67
CA CYS A 679 -13.80 -21.42 15.05
C CYS A 679 -13.62 -22.12 16.41
N ALA A 680 -14.35 -21.66 17.44
CA ALA A 680 -14.29 -22.21 18.79
C ALA A 680 -14.71 -23.69 18.84
N GLN A 681 -15.70 -24.11 18.04
CA GLN A 681 -16.11 -25.51 17.92
C GLN A 681 -15.01 -26.40 17.34
N VAL A 682 -14.31 -25.95 16.29
CA VAL A 682 -13.17 -26.68 15.73
C VAL A 682 -12.02 -26.74 16.74
N ILE A 683 -11.70 -25.64 17.41
CA ILE A 683 -10.65 -25.60 18.45
C ILE A 683 -10.98 -26.55 19.60
N ALA A 684 -12.24 -26.55 20.08
CA ALA A 684 -12.70 -27.48 21.12
C ALA A 684 -12.53 -28.93 20.68
N LYS A 685 -13.02 -29.30 19.48
CA LYS A 685 -12.88 -30.66 18.93
C LYS A 685 -11.41 -31.10 18.83
N VAL A 686 -10.51 -30.19 18.45
CA VAL A 686 -9.06 -30.48 18.37
C VAL A 686 -8.44 -30.70 19.74
N LEU A 687 -8.76 -29.87 20.73
CA LEU A 687 -8.22 -30.01 22.08
C LEU A 687 -8.80 -31.21 22.84
N GLU A 688 -10.09 -31.50 22.67
CA GLU A 688 -10.76 -32.69 23.21
C GLU A 688 -10.13 -33.98 22.66
N GLU A 689 -9.68 -33.97 21.41
CA GLU A 689 -8.94 -35.11 20.84
C GLU A 689 -7.50 -35.17 21.34
N ALA A 690 -6.85 -34.01 21.53
CA ALA A 690 -5.52 -33.94 22.13
C ALA A 690 -5.52 -34.54 23.56
N GLU A 691 -6.58 -34.38 24.34
CA GLU A 691 -6.72 -34.96 25.68
C GLU A 691 -6.65 -36.50 25.68
N LYS A 692 -7.00 -37.14 24.56
CA LYS A 692 -6.99 -38.60 24.41
C LYS A 692 -5.64 -39.14 23.96
N VAL A 693 -4.73 -38.26 23.51
CA VAL A 693 -3.45 -38.65 22.92
C VAL A 693 -2.32 -38.24 23.86
N ASP A 694 -1.82 -39.21 24.63
CA ASP A 694 -0.78 -39.00 25.66
C ASP A 694 0.54 -38.38 25.13
N SER A 695 0.79 -38.45 23.81
CA SER A 695 2.01 -37.95 23.18
C SER A 695 1.96 -36.46 22.82
N VAL A 696 0.82 -35.79 22.96
CA VAL A 696 0.68 -34.38 22.58
C VAL A 696 1.33 -33.49 23.63
N ASN A 697 2.27 -32.64 23.22
CA ASN A 697 2.87 -31.61 24.06
C ASN A 697 2.09 -30.29 23.93
N LEU A 698 1.52 -29.80 25.04
CA LEU A 698 0.63 -28.63 25.06
C LEU A 698 1.41 -27.36 24.71
N PHE A 699 2.67 -27.28 25.15
CA PHE A 699 3.55 -26.15 24.87
C PHE A 699 3.92 -26.04 23.38
N MET A 700 3.86 -27.16 22.65
CA MET A 700 4.02 -27.17 21.19
C MET A 700 2.69 -26.90 20.48
N LEU A 701 1.58 -27.41 21.02
CA LEU A 701 0.26 -27.26 20.42
C LEU A 701 -0.25 -25.81 20.48
N VAL A 702 -0.12 -25.15 21.63
CA VAL A 702 -0.71 -23.83 21.90
C VAL A 702 0.37 -22.83 22.30
N THR A 703 0.47 -21.74 21.55
CA THR A 703 1.40 -20.64 21.84
C THR A 703 0.77 -19.59 22.77
N PRO A 704 1.57 -18.81 23.52
CA PRO A 704 1.05 -17.75 24.37
C PRO A 704 0.13 -16.73 23.65
N PRO A 705 0.42 -16.29 22.41
CA PRO A 705 -0.51 -15.45 21.66
C PRO A 705 -1.86 -16.10 21.40
N SER A 706 -1.89 -17.40 21.07
CA SER A 706 -3.13 -18.15 20.87
C SER A 706 -3.94 -18.28 22.16
N THR A 707 -3.28 -18.56 23.28
CA THR A 707 -3.89 -18.57 24.61
C THR A 707 -4.52 -17.22 24.94
N SER A 708 -3.80 -16.12 24.71
CA SER A 708 -4.32 -14.76 24.91
C SER A 708 -5.55 -14.48 24.06
N ARG A 709 -5.54 -14.89 22.76
CA ARG A 709 -6.72 -14.74 21.88
C ARG A 709 -7.92 -15.54 22.37
N ILE A 710 -7.71 -16.75 22.89
CA ILE A 710 -8.77 -17.58 23.49
C ILE A 710 -9.36 -16.86 24.71
N HIS A 711 -8.52 -16.32 25.60
CA HIS A 711 -8.98 -15.59 26.79
C HIS A 711 -9.74 -14.31 26.42
N VAL A 712 -9.20 -13.52 25.49
CA VAL A 712 -9.87 -12.31 24.98
C VAL A 712 -11.22 -12.66 24.36
N ALA A 713 -11.31 -13.73 23.57
CA ALA A 713 -12.57 -14.17 22.98
C ALA A 713 -13.58 -14.63 24.05
N PHE A 714 -13.13 -15.35 25.08
CA PHE A 714 -13.98 -15.78 26.19
C PHE A 714 -14.60 -14.59 26.95
N HIS A 715 -13.83 -13.51 27.11
CA HIS A 715 -14.31 -12.27 27.72
C HIS A 715 -15.10 -11.37 26.78
N ALA A 716 -14.87 -11.43 25.47
CA ALA A 716 -15.58 -10.63 24.48
C ALA A 716 -16.98 -11.16 24.18
N TRP A 717 -17.22 -12.46 24.40
CA TRP A 717 -18.49 -13.13 24.09
C TRP A 717 -19.20 -13.74 25.32
N PRO A 718 -19.37 -13.01 26.44
CA PRO A 718 -20.09 -13.54 27.61
C PRO A 718 -21.58 -13.74 27.32
N ASN A 719 -22.10 -12.93 26.40
CA ASN A 719 -23.53 -12.79 26.11
C ASN A 719 -24.03 -13.66 24.96
N SER A 720 -23.15 -14.36 24.26
CA SER A 720 -23.55 -15.27 23.19
C SER A 720 -23.32 -16.70 23.66
N TYR A 721 -24.40 -17.39 24.00
CA TYR A 721 -24.37 -18.77 24.45
C TYR A 721 -23.71 -19.68 23.42
N THR A 722 -24.10 -19.52 22.15
CA THR A 722 -23.57 -20.31 21.03
C THR A 722 -22.04 -20.22 20.90
N VAL A 723 -21.44 -19.09 21.31
CA VAL A 723 -19.99 -18.89 21.31
C VAL A 723 -19.35 -19.30 22.64
N SER A 724 -19.96 -18.94 23.77
CA SER A 724 -19.42 -19.19 25.11
C SER A 724 -19.29 -20.68 25.40
N GLU A 725 -20.27 -21.50 25.01
CA GLU A 725 -20.25 -22.95 25.30
C GLU A 725 -19.05 -23.68 24.67
N PRO A 726 -18.74 -23.50 23.37
CA PRO A 726 -17.50 -24.02 22.80
C PRO A 726 -16.23 -23.45 23.44
N LEU A 727 -16.17 -22.15 23.77
CA LEU A 727 -14.98 -21.54 24.39
C LEU A 727 -14.73 -22.06 25.81
N GLU A 728 -15.78 -22.39 26.56
CA GLU A 728 -15.66 -23.04 27.86
C GLU A 728 -15.09 -24.45 27.74
N ARG A 729 -15.49 -25.21 26.70
CA ARG A 729 -14.88 -26.51 26.39
C ARG A 729 -13.40 -26.36 26.08
N VAL A 730 -13.03 -25.38 25.24
CA VAL A 730 -11.63 -25.04 24.97
C VAL A 730 -10.84 -24.80 26.27
N ILE A 731 -11.35 -23.97 27.18
CA ILE A 731 -10.65 -23.65 28.44
C ILE A 731 -10.47 -24.88 29.33
N LEU A 732 -11.49 -25.73 29.45
CA LEU A 732 -11.41 -26.94 30.25
C LEU A 732 -10.46 -27.98 29.65
N SER A 733 -10.47 -28.13 28.32
CA SER A 733 -9.51 -28.98 27.62
C SER A 733 -8.07 -28.53 27.84
N LEU A 734 -7.82 -27.21 27.77
CA LEU A 734 -6.51 -26.65 28.11
C LEU A 734 -6.11 -26.95 29.56
N GLN A 735 -7.06 -26.88 30.50
CA GLN A 735 -6.80 -27.21 31.90
C GLN A 735 -6.48 -28.70 32.10
N HIS A 736 -7.23 -29.60 31.46
CA HIS A 736 -6.99 -31.03 31.51
C HIS A 736 -5.61 -31.38 30.96
N LEU A 737 -5.27 -30.86 29.78
CA LEU A 737 -3.95 -31.03 29.18
C LEU A 737 -2.83 -30.46 30.07
N GLU A 738 -3.05 -29.31 30.70
CA GLU A 738 -2.10 -28.72 31.65
C GLU A 738 -1.91 -29.61 32.89
N ILE A 739 -2.98 -30.24 33.40
CA ILE A 739 -2.91 -31.17 34.53
C ILE A 739 -2.20 -32.47 34.13
N GLN A 740 -2.50 -33.04 32.97
CA GLN A 740 -1.85 -34.26 32.45
C GLN A 740 -0.35 -34.06 32.25
N GLN A 741 0.08 -32.87 31.83
CA GLN A 741 1.49 -32.55 31.57
C GLN A 741 2.25 -31.99 32.76
N LYS A 742 1.61 -31.75 33.91
CA LYS A 742 2.34 -31.38 35.13
C LYS A 742 3.32 -32.51 35.43
N PRO A 743 4.64 -32.27 35.37
CA PRO A 743 5.61 -33.31 35.69
C PRO A 743 5.28 -33.81 37.08
N VAL A 744 5.13 -35.13 37.22
CA VAL A 744 4.96 -35.77 38.52
C VAL A 744 6.09 -35.28 39.40
N ASP A 745 5.72 -34.58 40.49
CA ASP A 745 6.66 -33.90 41.38
C ASP A 745 7.81 -34.87 41.71
N PRO A 746 9.08 -34.56 41.34
CA PRO A 746 10.19 -35.49 41.49
C PRO A 746 10.39 -35.91 42.96
N LYS A 747 9.88 -35.14 43.92
CA LYS A 747 9.84 -35.50 45.34
C LYS A 747 8.88 -36.65 45.65
N LYS A 748 7.72 -36.71 44.97
CA LYS A 748 6.79 -37.83 45.07
C LYS A 748 7.31 -39.05 44.31
N LEU A 749 8.00 -38.87 43.18
CA LEU A 749 8.65 -39.97 42.48
C LEU A 749 9.76 -40.59 43.32
N LYS A 750 10.61 -39.78 43.98
CA LYS A 750 11.61 -40.27 44.94
C LYS A 750 10.99 -41.00 46.12
N LEU A 751 9.86 -40.52 46.66
CA LEU A 751 9.14 -41.18 47.76
C LEU A 751 8.53 -42.53 47.33
N VAL A 752 7.94 -42.59 46.14
CA VAL A 752 7.41 -43.85 45.57
C VAL A 752 8.54 -44.83 45.25
N GLU A 753 9.69 -44.34 44.77
CA GLU A 753 10.89 -45.17 44.55
C GLU A 753 11.52 -45.65 45.86
N THR A 754 11.51 -44.83 46.93
CA THR A 754 11.96 -45.27 48.27
C THR A 754 10.97 -46.23 48.91
N VAL A 755 9.67 -46.05 48.73
CA VAL A 755 8.63 -47.00 49.21
C VAL A 755 8.67 -48.30 48.42
N ALA A 756 8.92 -48.26 47.11
CA ALA A 756 9.11 -49.45 46.28
C ALA A 756 10.40 -50.20 46.63
N ARG A 757 11.51 -49.49 46.90
CA ARG A 757 12.75 -50.09 47.41
C ARG A 757 12.56 -50.66 48.82
N ALA A 758 11.85 -49.96 49.71
CA ALA A 758 11.54 -50.45 51.05
C ALA A 758 10.63 -51.69 50.99
N SER A 759 9.66 -51.74 50.09
CA SER A 759 8.80 -52.91 49.86
C SER A 759 9.57 -54.11 49.29
N ALA A 760 10.52 -53.86 48.38
CA ALA A 760 11.41 -54.89 47.85
C ALA A 760 12.36 -55.45 48.92
N ILE A 761 12.91 -54.58 49.78
CA ILE A 761 13.74 -54.96 50.93
C ILE A 761 12.91 -55.72 51.99
N PHE A 762 11.67 -55.34 52.23
CA PHE A 762 10.77 -56.06 53.15
C PHE A 762 10.38 -57.46 52.62
N LYS A 763 10.29 -57.61 51.29
CA LYS A 763 10.07 -58.92 50.64
C LYS A 763 11.32 -59.81 50.63
N SER A 764 12.53 -59.25 50.56
CA SER A 764 13.77 -60.03 50.68
C SER A 764 14.04 -60.46 52.13
N PHE A 765 13.77 -59.60 53.12
CA PHE A 765 13.89 -59.92 54.54
C PHE A 765 12.93 -61.05 54.99
N ARG A 766 11.78 -61.20 54.32
CA ARG A 766 10.81 -62.28 54.59
C ARG A 766 11.23 -63.63 53.98
N ARG A 767 12.18 -63.65 53.03
CA ARG A 767 12.67 -64.88 52.40
C ARG A 767 13.96 -65.41 53.03
N GLU A 768 14.72 -64.59 53.75
CA GLU A 768 16.00 -64.98 54.37
C GLU A 768 15.89 -65.69 55.73
N ASN A 769 14.72 -65.73 56.38
CA ASN A 769 14.53 -66.45 57.66
C ASN A 769 14.10 -67.91 57.52
N SER A 770 14.14 -68.48 56.31
CA SER A 770 13.74 -69.87 56.10
C SER A 770 14.60 -70.54 55.04
N LYS A 771 15.83 -70.93 55.44
CA LYS A 771 16.45 -72.22 55.12
C LYS A 771 17.91 -72.23 55.57
N CYS A 772 18.18 -73.03 56.60
CA CYS A 772 19.50 -73.50 56.97
C CYS A 772 19.55 -75.02 56.69
N LEU A 773 20.78 -75.56 56.56
CA LEU A 773 21.18 -76.99 56.54
C LEU A 773 21.15 -77.73 55.18
N ILE A 774 22.29 -77.81 54.47
CA ILE A 774 23.34 -78.87 54.61
C ILE A 774 24.43 -78.75 53.50
N LEU A 775 25.69 -78.87 53.94
CA LEU A 775 27.01 -79.00 53.25
C LEU A 775 27.27 -80.49 52.82
N PRO A 776 28.43 -80.93 52.24
CA PRO A 776 29.33 -80.31 51.25
C PRO A 776 30.03 -81.29 50.24
N GLU A 777 30.73 -80.69 49.25
CA GLU A 777 32.09 -81.03 48.71
C GLU A 777 32.39 -82.37 47.95
N PRO A 778 33.54 -82.52 47.24
CA PRO A 778 34.00 -81.76 46.06
C PRO A 778 34.68 -82.62 44.95
N SER A 779 35.10 -81.96 43.85
CA SER A 779 36.41 -82.08 43.15
C SER A 779 36.42 -82.22 41.60
N LYS A 780 37.15 -81.27 40.97
CA LYS A 780 38.11 -81.30 39.82
C LYS A 780 37.70 -82.03 38.52
N ALA A 781 37.54 -81.35 37.37
CA ALA A 781 38.54 -80.81 36.40
C ALA A 781 38.95 -81.79 35.27
N ILE A 782 39.13 -81.25 34.04
CA ILE A 782 40.07 -81.62 32.93
C ILE A 782 39.46 -81.86 31.50
N LEU A 783 39.85 -80.96 30.58
CA LEU A 783 40.33 -81.02 29.16
C LEU A 783 39.61 -81.71 27.95
N ASN A 784 39.76 -80.99 26.81
CA ASN A 784 40.10 -81.41 25.40
C ASN A 784 39.05 -82.12 24.51
N SER A 785 39.06 -82.08 23.15
CA SER A 785 39.77 -81.36 22.06
C SER A 785 39.20 -81.78 20.68
N THR A 786 39.45 -80.97 19.62
CA THR A 786 39.84 -81.31 18.21
C THR A 786 38.97 -82.10 17.17
N GLU A 787 38.85 -81.47 15.98
CA GLU A 787 39.20 -81.93 14.59
C GLU A 787 38.23 -82.63 13.57
N ILE A 788 38.23 -82.04 12.35
CA ILE A 788 38.37 -82.57 10.96
C ILE A 788 37.24 -83.41 10.28
N SER A 789 36.72 -82.99 9.10
CA SER A 789 37.03 -83.54 7.74
C SER A 789 36.02 -83.22 6.60
N GLN A 790 36.46 -83.45 5.35
CA GLN A 790 36.00 -82.98 4.02
C GLN A 790 35.06 -83.93 3.22
N THR A 791 34.39 -83.44 2.14
CA THR A 791 34.24 -84.03 0.75
C THR A 791 33.30 -83.15 -0.12
N ILE A 792 33.72 -82.53 -1.24
CA ILE A 792 33.86 -82.92 -2.68
C ILE A 792 32.57 -83.38 -3.41
N THR A 793 32.08 -82.59 -4.39
CA THR A 793 31.86 -82.99 -5.81
C THR A 793 31.56 -81.80 -6.74
N GLN A 794 32.12 -81.87 -7.96
CA GLN A 794 32.09 -80.91 -9.07
C GLN A 794 30.92 -81.15 -10.06
N SER A 795 30.50 -80.12 -10.80
CA SER A 795 30.12 -80.24 -12.22
C SER A 795 30.11 -78.86 -12.93
N ASN A 796 30.77 -78.80 -14.08
CA ASN A 796 31.08 -77.63 -14.92
C ASN A 796 29.95 -77.25 -15.90
N ARG A 797 29.84 -75.96 -16.26
CA ARG A 797 29.97 -75.47 -17.65
C ARG A 797 29.95 -73.93 -17.76
N ASP A 798 30.60 -73.48 -18.83
CA ASP A 798 31.39 -72.25 -18.99
C ASP A 798 30.70 -71.04 -19.63
N SER A 799 31.48 -69.95 -19.62
CA SER A 799 31.48 -68.71 -20.43
C SER A 799 30.68 -67.52 -19.87
N SER A 800 31.22 -66.31 -19.68
CA SER A 800 32.57 -65.74 -19.87
C SER A 800 32.67 -64.37 -19.14
N PHE A 801 33.81 -64.14 -18.45
CA PHE A 801 34.67 -62.91 -18.37
C PHE A 801 33.99 -61.50 -18.33
N GLN A 802 34.26 -60.54 -17.42
CA GLN A 802 35.44 -60.18 -16.62
C GLN A 802 35.11 -59.42 -15.30
N THR A 803 35.66 -59.95 -14.20
CA THR A 803 36.38 -59.32 -13.05
C THR A 803 35.80 -58.15 -12.21
N GLU A 804 35.51 -58.53 -10.95
CA GLU A 804 35.44 -57.80 -9.66
C GLU A 804 36.59 -56.79 -9.34
N PRO A 805 36.62 -56.03 -8.19
CA PRO A 805 35.84 -56.16 -6.94
C PRO A 805 35.31 -54.88 -6.26
N LYS A 806 34.36 -55.10 -5.33
CA LYS A 806 34.05 -54.21 -4.21
C LYS A 806 35.18 -54.26 -3.15
N LYS A 807 35.76 -53.12 -2.80
CA LYS A 807 36.12 -52.71 -1.42
C LYS A 807 36.62 -51.26 -1.39
N GLN A 808 36.20 -50.54 -0.34
CA GLN A 808 36.80 -49.32 0.21
C GLN A 808 36.76 -48.02 -0.63
N LEU A 809 35.78 -47.14 -0.36
CA LEU A 809 35.98 -45.69 -0.59
C LEU A 809 35.13 -44.81 0.35
N ASN A 810 35.36 -44.93 1.65
CA ASN A 810 35.07 -43.86 2.63
C ASN A 810 36.40 -43.17 2.99
N ALA A 811 37.01 -42.41 2.05
CA ALA A 811 38.17 -41.56 2.33
C ALA A 811 38.56 -40.59 1.20
N ALA A 812 37.63 -40.06 0.39
CA ALA A 812 38.00 -39.22 -0.77
C ALA A 812 37.08 -38.01 -1.06
N VAL A 813 36.49 -37.39 -0.03
CA VAL A 813 35.75 -36.11 -0.19
C VAL A 813 36.29 -34.98 0.71
N LEU A 814 37.36 -35.22 1.48
CA LEU A 814 37.90 -34.25 2.45
C LEU A 814 39.27 -33.66 2.07
N LYS A 815 39.61 -33.58 0.77
CA LYS A 815 40.90 -33.04 0.32
C LYS A 815 40.90 -32.30 -1.03
N VAL A 816 39.85 -31.54 -1.35
CA VAL A 816 39.83 -30.58 -2.48
C VAL A 816 39.32 -29.18 -2.06
N MET A 817 39.65 -28.73 -0.85
CA MET A 817 39.49 -27.32 -0.45
C MET A 817 40.72 -26.78 0.28
N ALA A 818 41.88 -26.88 -0.38
CA ALA A 818 43.06 -26.12 0.02
C ALA A 818 43.77 -25.54 -1.21
N SER A 819 43.89 -24.21 -1.20
CA SER A 819 44.60 -23.33 -2.14
C SER A 819 43.86 -22.92 -3.42
N THR A 820 43.36 -21.67 -3.47
CA THR A 820 44.07 -20.57 -4.14
C THR A 820 43.39 -19.19 -3.94
N LYS A 821 44.21 -18.26 -3.43
CA LYS A 821 44.32 -16.81 -3.69
C LYS A 821 43.09 -15.85 -3.62
N LYS A 822 43.17 -14.99 -2.58
CA LYS A 822 42.89 -13.55 -2.49
C LYS A 822 42.07 -12.89 -3.63
N GLY A 823 40.87 -12.43 -3.27
CA GLY A 823 40.12 -11.38 -3.96
C GLY A 823 38.98 -10.89 -3.06
N SER A 824 39.07 -9.64 -2.61
CA SER A 824 38.13 -9.01 -1.66
C SER A 824 36.74 -8.83 -2.29
N TYR A 825 35.74 -9.57 -1.82
CA TYR A 825 34.32 -9.28 -2.03
C TYR A 825 33.52 -9.69 -0.79
N ARG A 826 32.86 -8.70 -0.15
CA ARG A 826 31.84 -8.89 0.88
C ARG A 826 30.68 -9.70 0.27
N LYS A 827 30.54 -10.98 0.66
CA LYS A 827 29.31 -11.77 0.47
C LYS A 827 28.57 -11.87 1.80
N ALA A 828 27.37 -11.33 1.83
CA ALA A 828 26.35 -11.66 2.82
C ALA A 828 25.89 -13.10 2.57
N SER A 829 26.35 -14.04 3.40
CA SER A 829 25.85 -15.41 3.46
C SER A 829 24.94 -15.55 4.68
N GLY A 830 23.63 -15.43 4.44
CA GLY A 830 22.59 -15.57 5.46
C GLY A 830 21.60 -16.67 5.13
N VAL A 831 22.05 -17.92 5.04
CA VAL A 831 21.16 -19.10 5.16
C VAL A 831 21.78 -20.03 6.19
N THR A 832 21.45 -19.78 7.44
CA THR A 832 21.63 -20.73 8.55
C THR A 832 20.41 -21.67 8.59
N PRO A 833 20.55 -22.95 8.95
CA PRO A 833 19.39 -23.82 9.09
C PRO A 833 18.51 -23.33 10.24
N LEU A 834 17.24 -23.10 9.92
CA LEU A 834 16.13 -22.56 10.73
C LEU A 834 16.02 -23.19 12.15
N ARG A 835 16.56 -24.39 12.33
CA ARG A 835 16.59 -25.15 13.60
C ARG A 835 17.39 -24.46 14.71
N ASN A 836 18.43 -23.68 14.38
CA ASN A 836 19.32 -23.05 15.36
C ASN A 836 18.85 -21.66 15.86
N LYS A 837 17.91 -21.02 15.16
CA LYS A 837 17.31 -19.74 15.62
C LYS A 837 16.17 -19.98 16.62
N LEU A 838 15.43 -21.07 16.48
CA LEU A 838 14.40 -21.50 17.44
C LEU A 838 14.98 -21.95 18.78
N THR A 839 16.21 -22.47 18.82
CA THR A 839 16.87 -22.88 20.08
C THR A 839 17.49 -21.71 20.85
N LYS A 840 17.84 -20.60 20.20
CA LYS A 840 18.48 -19.44 20.86
C LYS A 840 17.54 -18.48 21.57
N ILE A 841 16.22 -18.60 21.38
CA ILE A 841 15.20 -17.80 22.09
C ILE A 841 14.90 -18.36 23.50
N ASN A 842 15.31 -19.60 23.80
CA ASN A 842 15.02 -20.27 25.07
C ASN A 842 16.10 -20.11 26.16
N GLY A 843 16.98 -19.11 26.05
CA GLY A 843 18.15 -18.92 26.92
C GLY A 843 17.98 -17.95 28.09
N GLY A 844 16.76 -17.66 28.57
CA GLY A 844 16.50 -16.77 29.71
C GLY A 844 15.92 -17.50 30.92
N THR A 845 16.55 -17.37 32.09
CA THR A 845 16.03 -17.72 33.42
C THR A 845 15.04 -16.64 33.93
N PRO A 846 14.18 -16.88 34.95
CA PRO A 846 13.50 -18.10 35.35
C PRO A 846 12.09 -18.19 34.70
N THR A 847 11.64 -19.43 34.55
CA THR A 847 10.35 -19.84 33.99
C THR A 847 9.16 -19.28 34.77
N HIS A 848 8.59 -18.15 34.32
CA HIS A 848 7.18 -17.87 34.62
C HIS A 848 6.39 -19.08 34.12
N LYS A 849 5.84 -19.85 35.07
CA LYS A 849 4.99 -21.00 34.78
C LYS A 849 3.88 -20.52 33.86
N LEU A 850 3.92 -20.92 32.59
CA LEU A 850 2.92 -20.53 31.61
C LEU A 850 1.61 -21.21 32.03
N ILE A 851 0.67 -20.43 32.56
CA ILE A 851 -0.65 -20.92 32.96
C ILE A 851 -1.56 -20.75 31.75
N PHE A 852 -2.01 -21.86 31.16
CA PHE A 852 -2.88 -21.84 29.98
C PHE A 852 -4.33 -21.54 30.36
N ALA A 853 -4.76 -22.03 31.52
CA ALA A 853 -6.08 -21.79 32.08
C ALA A 853 -5.98 -21.18 33.49
N PRO A 854 -5.92 -19.84 33.61
CA PRO A 854 -5.91 -19.15 34.90
C PRO A 854 -7.07 -19.62 35.80
N PRO A 855 -6.84 -19.83 37.11
CA PRO A 855 -7.90 -20.27 38.04
C PRO A 855 -9.15 -19.37 38.04
N VAL A 856 -8.98 -18.07 37.74
CA VAL A 856 -10.08 -17.12 37.59
C VAL A 856 -10.98 -17.48 36.42
N LEU A 857 -10.41 -17.88 35.27
CA LEU A 857 -11.19 -18.33 34.12
C LEU A 857 -11.91 -19.64 34.43
N ILE A 858 -11.27 -20.59 35.12
CA ILE A 858 -11.90 -21.85 35.50
C ILE A 858 -13.12 -21.61 36.39
N ARG A 859 -12.99 -20.78 37.42
CA ARG A 859 -14.14 -20.41 38.29
C ARG A 859 -15.26 -19.76 37.50
N GLU A 860 -14.93 -18.92 36.52
CA GLU A 860 -15.92 -18.27 35.66
C GLU A 860 -16.61 -19.28 34.72
N VAL A 861 -15.87 -20.24 34.16
CA VAL A 861 -16.42 -21.35 33.37
C VAL A 861 -17.37 -22.19 34.23
N GLU A 862 -16.95 -22.59 35.43
CA GLU A 862 -17.78 -23.34 36.38
C GLU A 862 -19.04 -22.56 36.77
N ARG A 863 -18.92 -21.25 37.04
CA ARG A 863 -20.06 -20.37 37.32
C ARG A 863 -21.06 -20.38 36.18
N ARG A 864 -20.62 -20.16 34.93
CA ARG A 864 -21.49 -20.17 33.74
C ARG A 864 -22.14 -21.53 33.53
N ARG A 865 -21.41 -22.63 33.67
CA ARG A 865 -21.97 -24.00 33.58
C ARG A 865 -23.01 -24.28 34.64
N ASN A 866 -22.76 -23.91 35.89
CA ASN A 866 -23.69 -24.09 37.00
C ASN A 866 -24.98 -23.27 36.81
N GLN A 867 -24.86 -22.02 36.36
CA GLN A 867 -26.03 -21.19 36.01
C GLN A 867 -26.87 -21.84 34.91
N ARG A 868 -26.24 -22.41 33.88
CA ARG A 868 -26.94 -23.11 32.80
C ARG A 868 -27.56 -24.44 33.21
N ALA A 869 -26.90 -25.20 34.07
CA ALA A 869 -27.46 -26.44 34.61
C ALA A 869 -28.73 -26.14 35.42
N ARG A 870 -28.72 -25.10 36.27
CA ARG A 870 -29.90 -24.63 37.00
C ARG A 870 -31.01 -24.18 36.07
N LEU A 871 -30.69 -23.41 35.03
CA LEU A 871 -31.69 -22.95 34.05
C LEU A 871 -32.30 -24.13 33.27
N LYS A 872 -31.47 -25.08 32.84
CA LYS A 872 -31.92 -26.32 32.18
C LYS A 872 -32.89 -27.10 33.06
N GLU A 873 -32.54 -27.30 34.32
CA GLU A 873 -33.38 -27.98 35.30
C GLU A 873 -34.72 -27.25 35.51
N CYS A 874 -34.69 -25.92 35.62
CA CYS A 874 -35.92 -25.12 35.74
C CYS A 874 -36.82 -25.25 34.51
N LEU A 875 -36.25 -25.24 33.29
CA LEU A 875 -37.00 -25.41 32.05
C LEU A 875 -37.58 -26.81 31.90
N GLU A 876 -36.84 -27.85 32.28
CA GLU A 876 -37.31 -29.23 32.28
C GLU A 876 -38.48 -29.41 33.25
N ARG A 877 -38.37 -28.89 34.48
CA ARG A 877 -39.48 -28.87 35.45
C ARG A 877 -40.68 -28.06 34.94
N ALA A 878 -40.46 -26.91 34.29
CA ALA A 878 -41.55 -26.11 33.70
C ALA A 878 -42.30 -26.88 32.61
N ASN A 879 -41.57 -27.62 31.75
CA ASN A 879 -42.14 -28.46 30.71
C ASN A 879 -42.92 -29.65 31.29
N GLU A 880 -42.40 -30.29 32.35
CA GLU A 880 -43.12 -31.34 33.07
C GLU A 880 -44.44 -30.82 33.65
N ILE A 881 -44.45 -29.67 34.32
CA ILE A 881 -45.68 -29.07 34.84
C ILE A 881 -46.65 -28.72 33.70
N LYS A 882 -46.15 -28.17 32.59
CA LYS A 882 -46.99 -27.88 31.41
C LYS A 882 -47.64 -29.15 30.84
N GLN A 883 -46.89 -30.26 30.77
CA GLN A 883 -47.41 -31.56 30.36
C GLN A 883 -48.49 -32.05 31.34
N ARG A 884 -48.25 -31.94 32.65
CA ARG A 884 -49.25 -32.34 33.67
C ARG A 884 -50.52 -31.50 33.62
N ILE A 885 -50.42 -30.17 33.47
CA ILE A 885 -51.59 -29.28 33.31
C ILE A 885 -52.39 -29.66 32.06
N LYS A 886 -51.72 -30.06 30.97
CA LYS A 886 -52.38 -30.50 29.74
C LYS A 886 -53.16 -31.80 29.93
N VAL A 887 -52.64 -32.72 30.74
CA VAL A 887 -53.31 -33.98 31.09
C VAL A 887 -54.50 -33.74 32.03
N HIS A 888 -54.35 -32.85 33.03
CA HIS A 888 -55.38 -32.58 34.04
C HIS A 888 -56.48 -31.60 33.62
N LYS A 889 -56.42 -31.08 32.38
CA LYS A 889 -57.37 -30.07 31.88
C LYS A 889 -58.84 -30.51 31.88
N TYR A 890 -59.11 -31.81 32.02
CA TYR A 890 -60.47 -32.39 31.96
C TYR A 890 -60.93 -33.05 33.26
N THR A 891 -60.10 -33.14 34.30
CA THR A 891 -60.37 -34.05 35.44
C THR A 891 -60.55 -33.38 36.79
N ASP A 892 -59.93 -32.23 37.10
CA ASP A 892 -60.15 -31.57 38.40
C ASP A 892 -59.67 -30.10 38.45
N SER A 893 -60.54 -29.18 38.87
CA SER A 893 -60.23 -27.75 38.97
C SER A 893 -59.22 -27.43 40.08
N TYR A 894 -59.18 -28.24 41.14
CA TYR A 894 -58.30 -27.99 42.30
C TYR A 894 -56.84 -28.30 41.96
N THR A 895 -56.58 -29.42 41.29
CA THR A 895 -55.24 -29.85 40.87
C THR A 895 -54.60 -28.85 39.89
N ILE A 896 -55.41 -28.23 39.03
CA ILE A 896 -54.96 -27.17 38.12
C ILE A 896 -54.45 -25.94 38.88
N SER A 897 -55.11 -25.54 39.97
CA SER A 897 -54.71 -24.37 40.79
C SER A 897 -53.34 -24.59 41.46
N VAL A 898 -53.11 -25.79 42.02
CA VAL A 898 -51.85 -26.17 42.66
C VAL A 898 -50.71 -26.24 41.65
N GLU A 899 -50.95 -26.83 40.47
CA GLU A 899 -49.97 -26.86 39.40
C GLU A 899 -49.68 -25.47 38.82
N GLN A 900 -50.66 -24.56 38.80
CA GLN A 900 -50.46 -23.16 38.43
C GLN A 900 -49.56 -22.41 39.43
N HIS A 901 -49.71 -22.66 40.74
CA HIS A 901 -48.83 -22.07 41.76
C HIS A 901 -47.39 -22.61 41.62
N SER A 902 -47.24 -23.91 41.38
CA SER A 902 -45.92 -24.51 41.14
C SER A 902 -45.28 -23.98 39.85
N ARG A 903 -46.08 -23.77 38.79
CA ARG A 903 -45.62 -23.10 37.57
C ARG A 903 -45.14 -21.67 37.84
N GLN A 904 -45.86 -20.91 38.67
CA GLN A 904 -45.48 -19.53 39.01
C GLN A 904 -44.18 -19.49 39.82
N ALA A 905 -44.02 -20.39 40.80
CA ALA A 905 -42.77 -20.53 41.56
C ALA A 905 -41.58 -20.86 40.66
N ILE A 906 -41.76 -21.72 39.64
CA ILE A 906 -40.70 -21.98 38.64
C ILE A 906 -40.45 -20.76 37.76
N ILE A 907 -41.47 -20.02 37.34
CA ILE A 907 -41.29 -18.78 36.57
C ILE A 907 -40.48 -17.76 37.39
N ASP A 908 -40.76 -17.63 38.68
CA ASP A 908 -40.01 -16.75 39.56
C ASP A 908 -38.58 -17.26 39.80
N GLN A 909 -38.37 -18.57 39.92
CA GLN A 909 -37.03 -19.16 39.98
C GLN A 909 -36.24 -18.94 38.68
N VAL A 910 -36.89 -19.07 37.51
CA VAL A 910 -36.30 -18.74 36.20
C VAL A 910 -35.98 -17.25 36.15
N ARG A 911 -36.87 -16.37 36.62
CA ARG A 911 -36.66 -14.92 36.65
C ARG A 911 -35.50 -14.53 37.56
N THR A 912 -35.36 -15.16 38.73
CA THR A 912 -34.23 -14.92 39.65
C THR A 912 -32.92 -15.43 39.05
N THR A 913 -32.91 -16.64 38.49
CA THR A 913 -31.74 -17.20 37.79
C THR A 913 -31.36 -16.35 36.58
N TYR A 914 -32.36 -15.80 35.88
CA TYR A 914 -32.21 -14.88 34.76
C TYR A 914 -31.62 -13.54 35.21
N ALA A 915 -32.06 -12.99 36.34
CA ALA A 915 -31.53 -11.75 36.91
C ALA A 915 -30.09 -11.88 37.42
N GLU A 916 -29.70 -13.08 37.89
CA GLU A 916 -28.32 -13.40 38.29
C GLU A 916 -27.39 -13.71 37.10
N SER A 917 -27.96 -13.91 35.91
CA SER A 917 -27.23 -14.18 34.67
C SER A 917 -27.22 -12.95 33.77
N ASP A 918 -26.22 -12.86 32.90
CA ASP A 918 -26.19 -11.75 31.94
C ASP A 918 -27.39 -11.90 30.97
N LYS A 919 -28.27 -10.89 30.94
CA LYS A 919 -29.60 -10.93 30.29
C LYS A 919 -29.55 -11.50 28.87
N ALA A 920 -28.54 -11.07 28.12
CA ALA A 920 -28.34 -11.47 26.73
C ALA A 920 -27.90 -12.94 26.57
N MET A 921 -27.17 -13.51 27.53
CA MET A 921 -26.75 -14.92 27.50
C MET A 921 -27.96 -15.85 27.61
N VAL A 922 -28.94 -15.51 28.45
CA VAL A 922 -30.12 -16.36 28.62
C VAL A 922 -31.11 -16.19 27.48
N ASP A 923 -31.27 -14.99 26.92
CA ASP A 923 -32.06 -14.80 25.71
C ASP A 923 -31.50 -15.62 24.53
N ASP A 924 -30.17 -15.65 24.34
CA ASP A 924 -29.52 -16.48 23.31
C ASP A 924 -29.69 -17.99 23.60
N TYR A 925 -29.55 -18.42 24.87
CA TYR A 925 -29.77 -19.81 25.28
C TYR A 925 -31.21 -20.26 25.02
N LEU A 926 -32.19 -19.45 25.42
CA LEU A 926 -33.61 -19.73 25.21
C LEU A 926 -33.93 -19.80 23.72
N ASN A 927 -33.49 -18.83 22.92
CA ASN A 927 -33.70 -18.83 21.48
C ASN A 927 -33.04 -20.03 20.77
N THR A 928 -31.85 -20.43 21.22
CA THR A 928 -31.12 -21.57 20.64
C THR A 928 -31.78 -22.90 21.00
N ARG A 929 -32.23 -23.09 22.24
CA ARG A 929 -32.77 -24.36 22.72
C ARG A 929 -34.27 -24.53 22.46
N LEU A 930 -35.06 -23.45 22.50
CA LEU A 930 -36.49 -23.46 22.16
C LEU A 930 -36.73 -23.65 20.65
N HIS A 931 -35.73 -23.47 19.79
CA HIS A 931 -35.83 -23.86 18.39
C HIS A 931 -35.60 -25.37 18.15
N ILE A 932 -35.02 -26.08 19.13
CA ILE A 932 -34.71 -27.52 19.07
C ILE A 932 -35.81 -28.35 19.74
N ILE A 933 -36.51 -27.77 20.72
CA ILE A 933 -37.69 -28.34 21.41
C ILE A 933 -38.95 -27.91 20.67
#